data_AF-A0AAU4ED78-F1
#
_entry.id   AF-A0AAU4ED78-F1
#
_cell.length_a   1.000
_cell.length_b   1.000
_cell.length_c   1.000
_cell.angle_alpha   90.00
_cell.angle_beta   90.00
_cell.angle_gamma   90.00
#
_symmetry.space_group_name_H-M   'P 1'
#
loop_
_entity.id
_entity.type
_entity.pdbx_description
1 polymer ?
#
loop_
_entity_poly.entity_id
_entity_poly.type
_entity_poly.pdbx_seq_one_letter_code
_entity_poly.pdbx_strand_id
1 'polypeptide(L)'
;MSQPQQADVTPLQTLAGVTYSLAVTSRPWELPVDALAVSVGSTYGGVGDAMREEFPEADWNLVVLESITPRSPVLLDLSSHTRVRGLRLRLAVLATPHDGGMFEDATPGAIATATGAALTAASDAGATAVALPLFATGRLGHEPRVAARAMIEGALAVRTSVETVIIFSRSQAQVNAIPKEWPAGLSTTGSRPRAVQSASMGVASPAFSNVELAGGLTRDLVDPNEYIQLERDHLGVKPYVSMLATVIAANDTPLPLSIGVFGEWGSGKSFFMGMLRGQVKELEGTPGYCGKIAQVGFNAWHYADSNLWASLGDEIFRQLAEPAQRPGESVAEHQARLREGAELRDHLASALEQRKQLTAVTERAEAEATALKNKIGTADRDRRFRARQLLRALRQSPTFREEYDKLWRQLGLSDPAEQGRLLADQVCGTFDEAAELRRTSMYRGGKAAIVFAGLLLLAGVCASAFVSQTKELFAVVGPLFTSLFSAGLALLGIARAGMRRLGRLADELRIGTNSAAEPELVALRKAESDQRLAEAQLEEIVARTGELGRQLAELTPGRRLYGFLAERAQSADYRDNLGLISTIRKDFEKLVSLMTAPMAKDDPPRPMDRIVLYIDDLDRCSPQQVVDVLQAVHLLLAFDLFVVVVGVDPRWLLRSLSTHYDRLIETEPTLRPDGWHVTPEDYLEKILNIPLVLPRMPAGSLHQLLKSMLEAPSAMSREPSQEEQLAQTEGAVAPAEPATAAITVEPRSQVAAQLDPQSPPEVPRPLTTLEIDLLSCLDRLIDTPRDAKRLINLYSMLRATRDLSDASAFLGGEYEAVIILLATFTAHGRLLGRFADALLRRPMEASWASFVSDLQPVEAEGHWENLAIGAIPAAEVPQWEHLHLSLTELSEVLTLREVEVFQTWVPRVRRFSYVLSPGNR
;
A
#
# COMPACT_ATOMS: atom_id res chain seq x y z
N MET A 1 3.70 -41.56 -63.22
CA MET A 1 3.37 -42.36 -62.02
C MET A 1 4.68 -42.81 -61.39
N SER A 2 5.17 -42.05 -60.41
CA SER A 2 6.33 -42.43 -59.61
C SER A 2 5.79 -43.15 -58.39
N GLN A 3 6.26 -44.37 -58.11
CA GLN A 3 5.85 -45.08 -56.90
C GLN A 3 6.18 -44.22 -55.66
N PRO A 4 5.28 -44.13 -54.67
CA PRO A 4 5.56 -43.38 -53.44
C PRO A 4 6.77 -44.02 -52.76
N GLN A 5 7.83 -43.23 -52.56
CA GLN A 5 8.95 -43.62 -51.71
C GLN A 5 8.37 -43.88 -50.31
N GLN A 6 8.37 -45.14 -49.87
CA GLN A 6 7.94 -45.50 -48.52
C GLN A 6 8.78 -44.68 -47.53
N ALA A 7 8.12 -43.84 -46.75
CA ALA A 7 8.78 -43.06 -45.71
C ALA A 7 9.53 -44.03 -44.77
N ASP A 8 10.81 -43.77 -44.54
CA ASP A 8 11.67 -44.63 -43.72
C ASP A 8 11.29 -44.46 -42.25
N VAL A 9 10.40 -45.35 -41.77
CA VAL A 9 9.92 -45.38 -40.38
C VAL A 9 10.80 -46.32 -39.58
N THR A 10 11.63 -45.75 -38.70
CA THR A 10 12.52 -46.51 -37.82
C THR A 10 11.80 -46.82 -36.50
N PRO A 11 11.63 -48.10 -36.10
CA PRO A 11 11.02 -48.44 -34.83
C PRO A 11 11.92 -47.99 -33.66
N LEU A 12 11.32 -47.40 -32.62
CA LEU A 12 12.05 -46.97 -31.43
C LEU A 12 11.82 -47.95 -30.27
N GLN A 13 10.60 -48.03 -29.74
CA GLN A 13 10.25 -48.94 -28.64
C GLN A 13 8.72 -49.04 -28.45
N THR A 14 8.25 -50.15 -27.87
CA THR A 14 6.86 -50.28 -27.39
C THR A 14 6.81 -50.07 -25.88
N LEU A 15 6.01 -49.11 -25.43
CA LEU A 15 5.82 -48.76 -24.01
C LEU A 15 4.32 -48.72 -23.70
N ALA A 16 3.93 -49.37 -22.60
CA ALA A 16 2.53 -49.41 -22.14
C ALA A 16 1.49 -49.83 -23.21
N GLY A 17 1.90 -50.65 -24.18
CA GLY A 17 1.04 -51.10 -25.29
C GLY A 17 1.02 -50.18 -26.52
N VAL A 18 1.72 -49.04 -26.49
CA VAL A 18 1.86 -48.10 -27.60
C VAL A 18 3.22 -48.28 -28.27
N THR A 19 3.24 -48.46 -29.59
CA THR A 19 4.47 -48.60 -30.38
C THR A 19 4.91 -47.24 -30.89
N TYR A 20 6.10 -46.80 -30.47
CA TYR A 20 6.70 -45.54 -30.90
C TYR A 20 7.73 -45.78 -31.99
N SER A 21 7.64 -44.99 -33.05
CA SER A 21 8.55 -45.01 -34.19
C SER A 21 8.95 -43.59 -34.60
N LEU A 22 10.06 -43.48 -35.32
CA LEU A 22 10.62 -42.23 -35.80
C LEU A 22 10.58 -42.18 -37.33
N ALA A 23 10.35 -41.00 -37.90
CA ALA A 23 10.38 -40.80 -39.35
C ALA A 23 11.02 -39.46 -39.73
N VAL A 24 11.84 -39.46 -40.78
CA VAL A 24 12.33 -38.23 -41.41
C VAL A 24 11.55 -38.01 -42.70
N THR A 25 10.66 -37.01 -42.72
CA THR A 25 9.80 -36.74 -43.87
C THR A 25 9.36 -35.28 -43.94
N SER A 26 9.19 -34.78 -45.17
CA SER A 26 8.54 -33.49 -45.45
C SER A 26 7.05 -33.63 -45.76
N ARG A 27 6.56 -34.85 -45.94
CA ARG A 27 5.17 -35.19 -46.28
C ARG A 27 4.56 -36.13 -45.22
N PRO A 28 4.31 -35.65 -44.00
CA PRO A 28 3.84 -36.49 -42.89
C PRO A 28 2.45 -37.09 -43.10
N TRP A 29 1.65 -36.57 -44.04
CA TRP A 29 0.35 -37.13 -44.41
C TRP A 29 0.42 -38.46 -45.20
N GLU A 30 1.60 -38.83 -45.70
CA GLU A 30 1.84 -40.13 -46.34
C GLU A 30 2.25 -41.23 -45.33
N LEU A 31 2.44 -40.87 -44.05
CA LEU A 31 2.71 -41.83 -42.98
C LEU A 31 1.48 -42.74 -42.74
N PRO A 32 1.69 -43.99 -42.29
CA PRO A 32 0.61 -44.95 -42.07
C PRO A 32 -0.19 -44.68 -40.78
N VAL A 33 -0.71 -43.47 -40.62
CA VAL A 33 -1.42 -42.97 -39.43
C VAL A 33 -2.86 -42.54 -39.76
N ASP A 34 -3.72 -42.56 -38.75
CA ASP A 34 -5.13 -42.13 -38.85
C ASP A 34 -5.32 -40.66 -38.45
N ALA A 35 -4.44 -40.12 -37.59
CA ALA A 35 -4.43 -38.72 -37.21
C ALA A 35 -3.03 -38.10 -37.28
N LEU A 36 -2.95 -36.80 -37.59
CA LEU A 36 -1.71 -36.05 -37.68
C LEU A 36 -1.81 -34.79 -36.82
N ALA A 37 -0.95 -34.67 -35.82
CA ALA A 37 -0.85 -33.45 -35.04
C ALA A 37 -0.09 -32.36 -35.81
N VAL A 38 -0.53 -31.13 -35.62
CA VAL A 38 0.00 -29.95 -36.31
C VAL A 38 0.27 -28.87 -35.27
N SER A 39 1.52 -28.45 -35.19
CA SER A 39 1.93 -27.34 -34.33
C SER A 39 1.46 -26.02 -34.91
N VAL A 40 0.60 -25.31 -34.18
CA VAL A 40 0.05 -23.99 -34.56
C VAL A 40 0.40 -22.92 -33.52
N GLY A 41 0.37 -21.66 -33.93
CA GLY A 41 0.52 -20.47 -33.07
C GLY A 41 -0.38 -19.35 -33.61
N SER A 42 0.11 -18.11 -33.67
CA SER A 42 -0.57 -17.02 -34.42
C SER A 42 -0.71 -17.30 -35.92
N THR A 43 -0.02 -18.32 -36.44
CA THR A 43 -0.14 -18.86 -37.81
C THR A 43 -0.20 -20.41 -37.78
N TYR A 44 -0.54 -21.03 -38.92
CA TYR A 44 -0.59 -22.50 -39.05
C TYR A 44 0.79 -23.20 -39.06
N GLY A 45 1.88 -22.42 -39.15
CA GLY A 45 3.24 -22.95 -39.18
C GLY A 45 3.56 -23.76 -40.44
N GLY A 46 4.82 -24.17 -40.59
CA GLY A 46 5.30 -24.80 -41.83
C GLY A 46 4.73 -26.19 -42.16
N VAL A 47 4.15 -26.89 -41.18
CA VAL A 47 3.43 -28.17 -41.41
C VAL A 47 1.96 -27.90 -41.72
N GLY A 48 1.31 -26.99 -40.98
CA GLY A 48 -0.08 -26.61 -41.25
C GLY A 48 -0.26 -25.92 -42.60
N ASP A 49 0.65 -25.02 -42.99
CA ASP A 49 0.63 -24.39 -44.32
C ASP A 49 0.74 -25.43 -45.44
N ALA A 50 1.65 -26.40 -45.31
CA ALA A 50 1.80 -27.48 -46.29
C ALA A 50 0.56 -28.41 -46.34
N MET A 51 -0.10 -28.64 -45.20
CA MET A 51 -1.36 -29.40 -45.17
C MET A 51 -2.53 -28.63 -45.77
N ARG A 52 -2.57 -27.30 -45.68
CA ARG A 52 -3.59 -26.47 -46.35
C ARG A 52 -3.46 -26.53 -47.86
N GLU A 53 -2.24 -26.59 -48.39
CA GLU A 53 -2.01 -26.77 -49.83
C GLU A 53 -2.37 -28.18 -50.29
N GLU A 54 -2.06 -29.21 -49.49
CA GLU A 54 -2.37 -30.59 -49.83
C GLU A 54 -3.87 -30.88 -49.68
N PHE A 55 -4.56 -30.31 -48.69
CA PHE A 55 -5.99 -30.49 -48.41
C PHE A 55 -6.76 -29.14 -48.41
N PRO A 56 -6.86 -28.46 -49.57
CA PRO A 56 -7.45 -27.11 -49.64
C PRO A 56 -8.96 -27.07 -49.38
N GLU A 57 -9.64 -28.21 -49.53
CA GLU A 57 -11.09 -28.38 -49.39
C GLU A 57 -11.54 -28.68 -47.94
N ALA A 58 -10.62 -28.81 -46.99
CA ALA A 58 -10.96 -28.93 -45.57
C ALA A 58 -11.29 -27.55 -44.96
N ASP A 59 -12.10 -27.53 -43.90
CA ASP A 59 -12.66 -26.29 -43.31
C ASP A 59 -11.66 -25.46 -42.49
N TRP A 60 -10.46 -25.20 -43.02
CA TRP A 60 -9.41 -24.41 -42.38
C TRP A 60 -9.87 -23.00 -41.99
N ASN A 61 -10.85 -22.43 -42.68
CA ASN A 61 -11.36 -21.08 -42.39
C ASN A 61 -12.24 -21.01 -41.14
N LEU A 62 -12.72 -22.16 -40.62
CA LEU A 62 -13.53 -22.22 -39.41
C LEU A 62 -12.69 -22.36 -38.13
N VAL A 63 -11.38 -22.52 -38.26
CA VAL A 63 -10.46 -22.67 -37.13
C VAL A 63 -10.08 -21.29 -36.59
N VAL A 64 -10.45 -21.01 -35.34
CA VAL A 64 -10.04 -19.81 -34.61
C VAL A 64 -8.74 -20.10 -33.86
N LEU A 65 -7.59 -19.77 -34.45
CA LEU A 65 -6.27 -20.07 -33.88
C LEU A 65 -6.05 -19.53 -32.47
N GLU A 66 -6.60 -18.36 -32.15
CA GLU A 66 -6.53 -17.72 -30.83
C GLU A 66 -7.23 -18.52 -29.72
N SER A 67 -8.17 -19.40 -30.08
CA SER A 67 -8.90 -20.24 -29.12
C SER A 67 -8.15 -21.53 -28.75
N ILE A 68 -7.10 -21.87 -29.50
CA ILE A 68 -6.33 -23.09 -29.28
C ILE A 68 -5.35 -22.81 -28.15
N THR A 69 -5.43 -23.62 -27.09
CA THR A 69 -4.49 -23.57 -25.95
C THR A 69 -3.77 -24.90 -25.81
N PRO A 70 -2.67 -25.01 -25.06
CA PRO A 70 -1.94 -26.28 -24.91
C PRO A 70 -2.80 -27.41 -24.35
N ARG A 71 -3.87 -27.08 -23.60
CA ARG A 71 -4.81 -28.05 -23.02
C ARG A 71 -6.02 -28.35 -23.92
N SER A 72 -6.27 -27.52 -24.93
CA SER A 72 -7.50 -27.58 -25.73
C SER A 72 -7.19 -27.53 -27.23
N PRO A 73 -6.70 -28.64 -27.82
CA PRO A 73 -6.47 -28.73 -29.26
C PRO A 73 -7.78 -28.78 -30.04
N VAL A 74 -7.73 -28.33 -31.29
CA VAL A 74 -8.88 -28.35 -32.21
C VAL A 74 -8.72 -29.47 -33.23
N LEU A 75 -9.80 -30.23 -33.45
CA LEU A 75 -9.84 -31.31 -34.44
C LEU A 75 -10.41 -30.81 -35.77
N LEU A 76 -9.75 -31.16 -36.86
CA LEU A 76 -10.21 -30.91 -38.22
C LEU A 76 -10.39 -32.25 -38.95
N ASP A 77 -11.58 -32.50 -39.49
CA ASP A 77 -11.89 -33.71 -40.23
C ASP A 77 -11.36 -33.65 -41.67
N LEU A 78 -10.58 -34.65 -42.05
CA LEU A 78 -9.99 -34.82 -43.39
C LEU A 78 -10.61 -36.03 -44.14
N SER A 79 -11.55 -36.75 -43.53
CA SER A 79 -12.02 -38.07 -43.97
C SER A 79 -12.77 -38.08 -45.31
N SER A 80 -13.39 -36.97 -45.71
CA SER A 80 -14.01 -36.79 -47.03
C SER A 80 -12.97 -36.74 -48.16
N HIS A 81 -11.73 -36.35 -47.86
CA HIS A 81 -10.70 -36.04 -48.85
C HIS A 81 -9.62 -37.12 -48.99
N THR A 82 -9.37 -37.90 -47.93
CA THR A 82 -8.32 -38.93 -47.94
C THR A 82 -8.72 -40.21 -48.68
N ARG A 83 -10.02 -40.50 -48.77
CA ARG A 83 -10.55 -41.60 -49.62
C ARG A 83 -10.25 -41.41 -51.12
N VAL A 84 -10.17 -40.16 -51.58
CA VAL A 84 -9.87 -39.82 -52.98
C VAL A 84 -8.40 -40.03 -53.32
N ARG A 85 -7.51 -39.90 -52.32
CA ARG A 85 -6.04 -39.98 -52.49
C ARG A 85 -5.42 -41.29 -52.02
N GLY A 86 -6.22 -42.23 -51.49
CA GLY A 86 -5.75 -43.52 -50.99
C GLY A 86 -4.90 -43.43 -49.71
N LEU A 87 -5.02 -42.33 -48.96
CA LEU A 87 -4.28 -42.10 -47.71
C LEU A 87 -5.07 -42.64 -46.50
N ARG A 88 -4.35 -43.12 -45.49
CA ARG A 88 -4.94 -43.62 -44.23
C ARG A 88 -5.39 -42.50 -43.28
N LEU A 89 -4.79 -41.31 -43.41
CA LEU A 89 -5.06 -40.15 -42.57
C LEU A 89 -6.55 -39.75 -42.64
N ARG A 90 -7.15 -39.37 -41.51
CA ARG A 90 -8.55 -38.91 -41.42
C ARG A 90 -8.73 -37.65 -40.59
N LEU A 91 -7.79 -37.34 -39.70
CA LEU A 91 -7.92 -36.24 -38.75
C LEU A 91 -6.64 -35.41 -38.69
N ALA A 92 -6.78 -34.08 -38.63
CA ALA A 92 -5.72 -33.18 -38.20
C ALA A 92 -6.00 -32.66 -36.79
N VAL A 93 -5.00 -32.72 -35.92
CA VAL A 93 -5.11 -32.26 -34.52
C VAL A 93 -4.26 -31.00 -34.36
N LEU A 94 -4.90 -29.85 -34.31
CA LEU A 94 -4.25 -28.54 -34.22
C LEU A 94 -3.94 -28.25 -32.74
N ALA A 95 -2.66 -28.25 -32.39
CA ALA A 95 -2.20 -28.07 -31.02
C ALA A 95 -1.13 -26.96 -30.95
N THR A 96 -1.20 -26.13 -29.92
CA THR A 96 -0.23 -25.03 -29.72
C THR A 96 0.69 -25.34 -28.54
N PRO A 97 2.01 -25.15 -28.67
CA PRO A 97 2.95 -25.24 -27.56
C PRO A 97 3.09 -23.91 -26.78
N HIS A 98 2.16 -22.95 -26.91
CA HIS A 98 2.23 -21.63 -26.26
C HIS A 98 1.21 -21.47 -25.12
N ASP A 99 1.61 -20.88 -23.99
CA ASP A 99 0.74 -20.62 -22.84
C ASP A 99 -0.01 -19.26 -22.92
N GLY A 100 -0.65 -18.94 -24.07
CA GLY A 100 -1.69 -17.89 -24.21
C GLY A 100 -1.43 -16.45 -23.68
N GLY A 101 -0.23 -16.10 -23.22
CA GLY A 101 0.15 -14.78 -22.70
C GLY A 101 0.61 -13.82 -23.81
N MET A 102 0.74 -12.53 -23.49
CA MET A 102 1.15 -11.46 -24.43
C MET A 102 2.56 -11.63 -25.06
N PHE A 103 3.28 -12.71 -24.76
CA PHE A 103 4.56 -13.07 -25.36
C PHE A 103 4.50 -14.53 -25.86
N GLU A 104 4.75 -14.72 -27.15
CA GLU A 104 4.63 -16.00 -27.88
C GLU A 104 5.75 -17.01 -27.56
N ASP A 105 6.12 -17.23 -26.29
CA ASP A 105 7.18 -18.17 -25.94
C ASP A 105 6.64 -19.58 -25.59
N ALA A 106 7.14 -20.60 -26.27
CA ALA A 106 6.80 -21.99 -25.98
C ALA A 106 7.60 -22.50 -24.77
N THR A 107 6.95 -22.98 -23.72
CA THR A 107 7.64 -23.57 -22.56
C THR A 107 7.74 -25.10 -22.70
N PRO A 108 8.73 -25.77 -22.09
CA PRO A 108 8.75 -27.23 -22.03
C PRO A 108 7.46 -27.84 -21.45
N GLY A 109 6.86 -27.17 -20.45
CA GLY A 109 5.57 -27.57 -19.88
C GLY A 109 4.40 -27.46 -20.87
N ALA A 110 4.35 -26.38 -21.64
CA ALA A 110 3.36 -26.22 -22.71
C ALA A 110 3.54 -27.24 -23.83
N ILE A 111 4.78 -27.58 -24.21
CA ILE A 111 5.10 -28.64 -25.18
C ILE A 111 4.59 -30.01 -24.69
N ALA A 112 4.86 -30.36 -23.43
CA ALA A 112 4.38 -31.61 -22.83
C ALA A 112 2.84 -31.66 -22.79
N THR A 113 2.21 -30.56 -22.38
CA THR A 113 0.75 -30.43 -22.28
C THR A 113 0.09 -30.53 -23.65
N ALA A 114 0.60 -29.82 -24.65
CA ALA A 114 0.12 -29.87 -26.03
C ALA A 114 0.26 -31.26 -26.65
N THR A 115 1.36 -31.96 -26.35
CA THR A 115 1.59 -33.34 -26.81
C THR A 115 0.57 -34.31 -26.23
N GLY A 116 0.36 -34.25 -24.91
CA GLY A 116 -0.60 -35.12 -24.24
C GLY A 116 -2.04 -34.83 -24.66
N ALA A 117 -2.41 -33.55 -24.76
CA ALA A 117 -3.73 -33.14 -25.20
C ALA A 117 -4.00 -33.56 -26.66
N ALA A 118 -3.01 -33.46 -27.56
CA ALA A 118 -3.14 -33.90 -28.94
C ALA A 118 -3.36 -35.42 -29.06
N LEU A 119 -2.63 -36.22 -28.28
CA LEU A 119 -2.82 -37.68 -28.23
C LEU A 119 -4.17 -38.08 -27.65
N THR A 120 -4.62 -37.37 -26.60
CA THR A 120 -5.94 -37.61 -25.98
C THR A 120 -7.05 -37.28 -26.97
N ALA A 121 -7.00 -36.09 -27.60
CA ALA A 121 -8.00 -35.67 -28.58
C ALA A 121 -8.05 -36.60 -29.80
N ALA A 122 -6.89 -37.08 -30.29
CA ALA A 122 -6.84 -38.09 -31.35
C ALA A 122 -7.46 -39.42 -30.92
N SER A 123 -7.17 -39.87 -29.69
CA SER A 123 -7.70 -41.09 -29.10
C SER A 123 -9.22 -41.04 -28.96
N ASP A 124 -9.75 -39.95 -28.42
CA ASP A 124 -11.19 -39.73 -28.21
C ASP A 124 -11.95 -39.67 -29.54
N ALA A 125 -11.30 -39.15 -30.59
CA ALA A 125 -11.80 -39.17 -31.95
C ALA A 125 -11.66 -40.54 -32.65
N GLY A 126 -11.16 -41.57 -31.96
CA GLY A 126 -11.08 -42.95 -32.43
C GLY A 126 -9.87 -43.26 -33.32
N ALA A 127 -8.80 -42.45 -33.28
CA ALA A 127 -7.57 -42.75 -34.02
C ALA A 127 -6.78 -43.90 -33.35
N THR A 128 -6.24 -44.82 -34.14
CA THR A 128 -5.40 -45.93 -33.64
C THR A 128 -3.92 -45.70 -33.90
N ALA A 129 -3.58 -44.88 -34.89
CA ALA A 129 -2.22 -44.47 -35.20
C ALA A 129 -2.12 -42.95 -35.35
N VAL A 130 -1.16 -42.31 -34.69
CA VAL A 130 -1.00 -40.84 -34.67
C VAL A 130 0.41 -40.44 -35.07
N ALA A 131 0.54 -39.43 -35.94
CA ALA A 131 1.83 -38.80 -36.23
C ALA A 131 1.98 -37.50 -35.45
N LEU A 132 3.11 -37.30 -34.78
CA LEU A 132 3.43 -36.12 -33.98
C LEU A 132 4.68 -35.40 -34.52
N PRO A 133 4.62 -34.08 -34.75
CA PRO A 133 5.82 -33.30 -35.01
C PRO A 133 6.59 -33.10 -33.70
N LEU A 134 7.89 -32.85 -33.80
CA LEU A 134 8.64 -32.31 -32.67
C LEU A 134 8.21 -30.84 -32.43
N PHE A 135 7.32 -30.61 -31.47
CA PHE A 135 6.76 -29.28 -31.19
C PHE A 135 7.86 -28.25 -30.88
N ALA A 136 7.61 -26.99 -31.27
CA ALA A 136 8.47 -25.83 -31.00
C ALA A 136 9.90 -25.82 -31.59
N THR A 137 10.34 -26.84 -32.34
CA THR A 137 11.70 -26.87 -32.95
C THR A 137 11.76 -26.29 -34.37
N GLY A 138 10.65 -25.75 -34.87
CA GLY A 138 10.54 -25.06 -36.15
C GLY A 138 10.95 -23.59 -36.03
N ARG A 139 10.05 -22.67 -36.43
CA ARG A 139 10.28 -21.21 -36.33
C ARG A 139 10.52 -20.71 -34.90
N LEU A 140 10.00 -21.43 -33.91
CA LEU A 140 10.17 -21.12 -32.48
C LEU A 140 11.57 -21.47 -31.96
N GLY A 141 12.40 -22.19 -32.72
CA GLY A 141 13.84 -22.31 -32.45
C GLY A 141 14.23 -23.07 -31.19
N HIS A 142 13.33 -23.82 -30.54
CA HIS A 142 13.68 -24.60 -29.36
C HIS A 142 14.76 -25.64 -29.64
N GLU A 143 15.63 -25.83 -28.65
CA GLU A 143 16.68 -26.85 -28.70
C GLU A 143 16.04 -28.25 -28.84
N PRO A 144 16.41 -29.05 -29.86
CA PRO A 144 15.70 -30.28 -30.17
C PRO A 144 15.68 -31.33 -29.05
N ARG A 145 16.68 -31.39 -28.15
CA ARG A 145 16.66 -32.34 -27.03
C ARG A 145 15.68 -31.90 -25.96
N VAL A 146 15.64 -30.60 -25.63
CA VAL A 146 14.66 -30.05 -24.67
C VAL A 146 13.23 -30.30 -25.15
N ALA A 147 12.93 -30.04 -26.43
CA ALA A 147 11.63 -30.32 -27.02
C ALA A 147 11.31 -31.82 -27.05
N ALA A 148 12.28 -32.68 -27.40
CA ALA A 148 12.10 -34.13 -27.42
C ALA A 148 11.77 -34.67 -26.03
N ARG A 149 12.51 -34.26 -25.00
CA ARG A 149 12.25 -34.66 -23.62
C ARG A 149 10.85 -34.27 -23.15
N ALA A 150 10.47 -33.01 -23.34
CA ALA A 150 9.13 -32.52 -22.96
C ALA A 150 8.01 -33.27 -23.69
N MET A 151 8.17 -33.52 -24.99
CA MET A 151 7.20 -34.28 -25.79
C MET A 151 7.10 -35.74 -25.32
N ILE A 152 8.22 -36.40 -24.99
CA ILE A 152 8.23 -37.76 -24.43
C ILE A 152 7.48 -37.79 -23.09
N GLU A 153 7.76 -36.85 -22.20
CA GLU A 153 7.07 -36.73 -20.90
C GLU A 153 5.56 -36.58 -21.09
N GLY A 154 5.13 -35.68 -22.00
CA GLY A 154 3.71 -35.51 -22.33
C GLY A 154 3.05 -36.75 -22.95
N ALA A 155 3.76 -37.46 -23.84
CA ALA A 155 3.25 -38.66 -24.49
C ALA A 155 3.12 -39.85 -23.53
N LEU A 156 4.03 -39.99 -22.56
CA LEU A 156 4.00 -41.08 -21.57
C LEU A 156 3.04 -40.81 -20.41
N ALA A 157 2.70 -39.54 -20.15
CA ALA A 157 1.76 -39.16 -19.09
C ALA A 157 0.28 -39.50 -19.43
N VAL A 158 -0.05 -39.73 -20.71
CA VAL A 158 -1.42 -39.92 -21.16
C VAL A 158 -1.78 -41.39 -21.32
N ARG A 159 -2.92 -41.81 -20.77
CA ARG A 159 -3.56 -43.08 -21.11
C ARG A 159 -4.36 -42.89 -22.40
N THR A 160 -3.93 -43.55 -23.47
CA THR A 160 -4.53 -43.43 -24.80
C THR A 160 -4.88 -44.82 -25.36
N SER A 161 -5.90 -44.89 -26.21
CA SER A 161 -6.21 -46.10 -27.01
C SER A 161 -5.44 -46.13 -28.34
N VAL A 162 -4.58 -45.14 -28.59
CA VAL A 162 -3.67 -45.11 -29.75
C VAL A 162 -2.63 -46.23 -29.59
N GLU A 163 -2.54 -47.11 -30.57
CA GLU A 163 -1.62 -48.25 -30.57
C GLU A 163 -0.26 -47.90 -31.19
N THR A 164 -0.21 -46.90 -32.07
CA THR A 164 1.02 -46.50 -32.79
C THR A 164 1.21 -44.99 -32.77
N VAL A 165 2.38 -44.52 -32.38
CA VAL A 165 2.77 -43.10 -32.45
C VAL A 165 4.04 -42.96 -33.29
N ILE A 166 3.98 -42.13 -34.34
CA ILE A 166 5.13 -41.85 -35.20
C ILE A 166 5.57 -40.40 -34.97
N ILE A 167 6.75 -40.22 -34.40
CA ILE A 167 7.33 -38.88 -34.23
C ILE A 167 8.13 -38.54 -35.49
N PHE A 168 7.86 -37.39 -36.09
CA PHE A 168 8.50 -37.00 -37.35
C PHE A 168 9.15 -35.61 -37.30
N SER A 169 10.19 -35.44 -38.13
CA SER A 169 10.76 -34.13 -38.46
C SER A 169 11.32 -34.14 -39.89
N ARG A 170 11.52 -32.96 -40.48
CA ARG A 170 12.24 -32.78 -41.75
C ARG A 170 13.76 -32.91 -41.59
N SER A 171 14.26 -32.82 -40.36
CA SER A 171 15.70 -32.81 -40.06
C SER A 171 16.12 -34.10 -39.38
N GLN A 172 17.07 -34.82 -40.00
CA GLN A 172 17.69 -36.00 -39.40
C GLN A 172 18.33 -35.69 -38.04
N ALA A 173 18.91 -34.49 -37.88
CA ALA A 173 19.54 -34.08 -36.63
C ALA A 173 18.53 -33.96 -35.47
N GLN A 174 17.30 -33.50 -35.76
CA GLN A 174 16.23 -33.42 -34.77
C GLN A 174 15.70 -34.80 -34.40
N VAL A 175 15.52 -35.69 -35.38
CA VAL A 175 15.10 -37.07 -35.11
C VAL A 175 16.13 -37.82 -34.27
N ASN A 176 17.43 -37.59 -34.52
CA ASN A 176 18.52 -38.20 -33.75
C ASN A 176 18.64 -37.69 -32.30
N ALA A 177 17.93 -36.61 -31.94
CA ALA A 177 17.86 -36.14 -30.56
C ALA A 177 16.91 -37.01 -29.71
N ILE A 178 15.86 -37.58 -30.33
CA ILE A 178 14.79 -38.28 -29.62
C ILE A 178 15.27 -39.57 -28.93
N PRO A 179 16.03 -40.48 -29.58
CA PRO A 179 16.51 -41.69 -28.91
C PRO A 179 17.42 -41.42 -27.71
N LYS A 180 18.09 -40.25 -27.66
CA LYS A 180 19.00 -39.90 -26.57
C LYS A 180 18.28 -39.55 -25.28
N GLU A 181 17.04 -39.07 -25.41
CA GLU A 181 16.18 -38.69 -24.28
C GLU A 181 15.13 -39.79 -23.98
N TRP A 182 15.13 -40.89 -24.74
CA TRP A 182 14.17 -41.98 -24.59
C TRP A 182 14.54 -42.88 -23.39
N PRO A 183 13.60 -43.21 -22.49
CA PRO A 183 13.89 -44.01 -21.31
C PRO A 183 14.26 -45.46 -21.69
N ALA A 184 15.50 -45.86 -21.44
CA ALA A 184 16.00 -47.21 -21.73
C ALA A 184 15.48 -48.25 -20.72
N GLY A 185 14.94 -49.38 -21.20
CA GLY A 185 14.79 -50.60 -20.40
C GLY A 185 13.38 -51.08 -20.04
N LEU A 186 12.31 -50.42 -20.49
CA LEU A 186 10.95 -50.90 -20.27
C LEU A 186 10.49 -51.78 -21.46
N SER A 187 10.80 -53.08 -21.43
CA SER A 187 10.16 -54.06 -22.32
C SER A 187 9.01 -54.77 -21.59
N THR A 188 7.84 -54.76 -22.22
CA THR A 188 6.59 -55.39 -21.76
C THR A 188 6.67 -56.92 -21.70
N THR A 189 6.12 -57.54 -20.65
CA THR A 189 5.20 -58.68 -20.79
C THR A 189 4.26 -58.71 -19.58
N GLY A 190 2.97 -58.79 -19.85
CA GLY A 190 1.91 -58.48 -18.90
C GLY A 190 1.59 -59.57 -17.88
N SER A 191 0.84 -59.17 -16.85
CA SER A 191 -0.11 -60.00 -16.10
C SER A 191 -0.95 -59.11 -15.20
N ARG A 192 -2.29 -59.21 -15.32
CA ARG A 192 -3.26 -58.61 -14.39
C ARG A 192 -2.96 -59.06 -12.95
N PRO A 193 -3.03 -58.20 -11.92
CA PRO A 193 -2.66 -58.61 -10.56
C PRO A 193 -3.73 -59.54 -9.97
N ARG A 194 -3.26 -60.71 -9.54
CA ARG A 194 -4.03 -61.68 -8.76
C ARG A 194 -3.82 -61.37 -7.28
N ALA A 195 -4.92 -61.33 -6.52
CA ALA A 195 -4.93 -61.12 -5.08
C ALA A 195 -4.04 -62.15 -4.35
N VAL A 196 -3.16 -61.67 -3.48
CA VAL A 196 -2.54 -62.46 -2.42
C VAL A 196 -2.49 -61.60 -1.15
N GLN A 197 -3.26 -62.05 -0.16
CA GLN A 197 -3.12 -61.71 1.25
C GLN A 197 -1.87 -62.37 1.85
N SER A 198 -1.47 -61.85 3.02
CA SER A 198 -0.44 -62.32 3.96
C SER A 198 0.93 -61.67 3.77
N ALA A 199 1.66 -61.23 4.80
CA ALA A 199 1.48 -61.35 6.24
C ALA A 199 2.15 -60.16 6.95
N SER A 200 1.62 -59.84 8.11
CA SER A 200 2.16 -58.87 9.07
C SER A 200 3.58 -59.19 9.53
N MET A 201 4.48 -58.20 9.47
CA MET A 201 5.43 -57.94 10.54
C MET A 201 5.48 -56.44 10.80
N GLY A 202 5.15 -56.07 12.03
CA GLY A 202 4.96 -54.71 12.46
C GLY A 202 6.27 -53.93 12.53
N VAL A 203 6.31 -52.85 11.76
CA VAL A 203 6.84 -51.56 12.20
C VAL A 203 5.81 -50.55 11.72
N ALA A 204 5.16 -49.85 12.64
CA ALA A 204 4.22 -48.80 12.30
C ALA A 204 4.99 -47.62 11.70
N SER A 205 5.21 -47.64 10.38
CA SER A 205 5.53 -46.43 9.62
C SER A 205 4.22 -45.63 9.45
N PRO A 206 4.20 -44.33 9.76
CA PRO A 206 3.04 -43.50 9.45
C PRO A 206 2.79 -43.55 7.95
N ALA A 207 1.54 -43.80 7.59
CA ALA A 207 1.12 -44.04 6.22
C ALA A 207 1.29 -42.77 5.37
N PHE A 208 2.36 -42.71 4.56
CA PHE A 208 2.34 -41.96 3.30
C PHE A 208 1.45 -42.75 2.32
N SER A 209 0.13 -42.70 2.50
CA SER A 209 -0.79 -43.41 1.62
C SER A 209 -0.88 -42.68 0.27
N ASN A 210 -0.45 -43.38 -0.79
CA ASN A 210 -0.74 -43.12 -2.21
C ASN A 210 -0.45 -41.70 -2.73
N VAL A 211 0.81 -41.29 -2.72
CA VAL A 211 1.27 -40.27 -3.67
C VAL A 211 1.63 -40.97 -4.98
N GLU A 212 0.90 -40.71 -6.06
CA GLU A 212 1.38 -41.04 -7.41
C GLU A 212 2.67 -40.24 -7.67
N LEU A 213 3.83 -40.91 -7.65
CA LEU A 213 5.16 -40.32 -7.88
C LEU A 213 5.38 -39.87 -9.34
N ALA A 214 4.35 -39.94 -10.18
CA ALA A 214 4.36 -39.50 -11.56
C ALA A 214 3.72 -38.10 -11.66
N GLY A 215 4.56 -37.06 -11.62
CA GLY A 215 4.14 -35.66 -11.72
C GLY A 215 5.05 -34.73 -10.91
N GLY A 216 5.28 -33.51 -11.40
CA GLY A 216 5.95 -32.45 -10.64
C GLY A 216 4.95 -31.66 -9.78
N LEU A 217 5.42 -31.01 -8.71
CA LEU A 217 4.63 -30.10 -7.90
C LEU A 217 4.66 -28.71 -8.54
N THR A 218 3.59 -28.29 -9.20
CA THR A 218 3.51 -26.97 -9.86
C THR A 218 2.95 -25.90 -8.92
N ARG A 219 3.74 -25.41 -7.97
CA ARG A 219 3.45 -24.18 -7.19
C ARG A 219 4.73 -23.45 -6.80
N ASP A 220 5.55 -23.07 -7.78
CA ASP A 220 6.75 -22.24 -7.53
C ASP A 220 6.42 -20.76 -7.25
N LEU A 221 5.16 -20.34 -7.46
CA LEU A 221 4.71 -18.98 -7.22
C LEU A 221 4.00 -18.90 -5.87
N VAL A 222 4.75 -18.43 -4.86
CA VAL A 222 4.15 -17.81 -3.69
C VAL A 222 3.84 -16.37 -4.07
N ASP A 223 2.56 -16.02 -4.20
CA ASP A 223 2.17 -14.62 -4.38
C ASP A 223 2.42 -13.87 -3.06
N PRO A 224 3.33 -12.88 -3.01
CA PRO A 224 3.58 -12.12 -1.80
C PRO A 224 2.37 -11.26 -1.38
N ASN A 225 1.31 -11.14 -2.19
CA ASN A 225 0.05 -10.50 -1.82
C ASN A 225 -0.93 -11.46 -1.11
N GLU A 226 -0.72 -12.77 -1.19
CA GLU A 226 -1.53 -13.74 -0.45
C GLU A 226 -1.03 -13.90 0.99
N TYR A 227 -1.96 -13.90 1.94
CA TYR A 227 -1.65 -14.11 3.35
C TYR A 227 -1.34 -15.58 3.63
N ILE A 228 -0.24 -15.83 4.33
CA ILE A 228 0.14 -17.17 4.79
C ILE A 228 0.08 -17.18 6.32
N GLN A 229 -0.61 -18.16 6.90
CA GLN A 229 -0.69 -18.29 8.35
C GLN A 229 0.61 -18.85 8.93
N LEU A 230 0.96 -18.46 10.16
CA LEU A 230 2.22 -18.86 10.78
C LEU A 230 2.34 -20.37 11.03
N GLU A 231 1.25 -21.11 11.12
CA GLU A 231 1.22 -22.57 11.30
C GLU A 231 1.80 -23.31 10.09
N ARG A 232 1.85 -22.64 8.92
CA ARG A 232 2.43 -23.17 7.70
C ARG A 232 3.94 -22.99 7.63
N ASP A 233 4.58 -22.45 8.67
CA ASP A 233 6.03 -22.27 8.68
C ASP A 233 6.75 -23.63 8.68
N HIS A 234 7.32 -23.95 7.52
CA HIS A 234 8.20 -25.09 7.32
C HIS A 234 9.66 -24.67 7.11
N LEU A 235 9.96 -23.37 7.15
CA LEU A 235 11.30 -22.80 6.95
C LEU A 235 11.93 -22.29 8.26
N GLY A 236 11.23 -22.39 9.39
CA GLY A 236 11.72 -21.97 10.71
C GLY A 236 11.87 -20.45 10.82
N VAL A 237 11.08 -19.70 10.07
CA VAL A 237 11.12 -18.23 10.06
C VAL A 237 10.07 -17.58 10.97
N LYS A 238 9.15 -18.36 11.56
CA LYS A 238 8.06 -17.89 12.44
C LYS A 238 8.52 -16.89 13.50
N PRO A 239 9.62 -17.11 14.26
CA PRO A 239 10.08 -16.14 15.26
C PRO A 239 10.47 -14.79 14.65
N TYR A 240 11.08 -14.79 13.46
CA TYR A 240 11.49 -13.57 12.77
C TYR A 240 10.30 -12.81 12.18
N VAL A 241 9.31 -13.54 11.66
CA VAL A 241 8.05 -12.96 11.20
C VAL A 241 7.34 -12.26 12.34
N SER A 242 7.15 -12.93 13.48
CA SER A 242 6.47 -12.35 14.66
C SER A 242 7.22 -11.15 15.23
N MET A 243 8.56 -11.19 15.29
CA MET A 243 9.38 -10.05 15.70
C MET A 243 9.14 -8.83 14.80
N LEU A 244 9.23 -8.99 13.48
CA LEU A 244 9.00 -7.89 12.55
C LEU A 244 7.56 -7.42 12.58
N ALA A 245 6.58 -8.32 12.63
CA ALA A 245 5.16 -7.95 12.72
C ALA A 245 4.88 -7.09 13.96
N THR A 246 5.51 -7.41 15.10
CA THR A 246 5.41 -6.62 16.35
C THR A 246 5.85 -5.18 16.10
N VAL A 247 7.03 -4.98 15.52
CA VAL A 247 7.56 -3.65 15.21
C VAL A 247 6.73 -2.94 14.15
N ILE A 248 6.28 -3.64 13.11
CA ILE A 248 5.50 -3.07 12.01
C ILE A 248 4.08 -2.67 12.44
N ALA A 249 3.47 -3.39 13.38
CA ALA A 249 2.11 -3.13 13.82
C ALA A 249 2.03 -2.21 15.05
N ALA A 250 3.11 -2.06 15.83
CA ALA A 250 3.10 -1.27 17.07
C ALA A 250 2.81 0.22 16.80
N ASN A 251 1.99 0.81 17.66
CA ASN A 251 1.48 2.18 17.49
C ASN A 251 2.54 3.27 17.75
N ASP A 252 3.59 2.95 18.49
CA ASP A 252 4.69 3.82 18.91
C ASP A 252 5.96 3.66 18.05
N THR A 253 5.97 2.70 17.12
CA THR A 253 7.07 2.54 16.18
C THR A 253 7.30 3.82 15.39
N PRO A 254 8.52 4.39 15.42
CA PRO A 254 8.84 5.60 14.67
C PRO A 254 8.77 5.33 13.17
N LEU A 255 8.05 6.21 12.46
CA LEU A 255 7.98 6.21 11.00
C LEU A 255 8.87 7.31 10.42
N PRO A 256 9.36 7.15 9.18
CA PRO A 256 9.23 5.99 8.30
C PRO A 256 10.09 4.79 8.76
N LEU A 257 9.74 3.58 8.34
CA LEU A 257 10.53 2.37 8.61
C LEU A 257 10.81 1.59 7.33
N SER A 258 12.05 1.14 7.14
CA SER A 258 12.47 0.38 5.97
C SER A 258 13.17 -0.91 6.38
N ILE A 259 12.73 -2.04 5.82
CA ILE A 259 13.12 -3.39 6.19
C ILE A 259 13.63 -4.11 4.95
N GLY A 260 14.86 -4.62 4.98
CA GLY A 260 15.44 -5.44 3.91
C GLY A 260 15.39 -6.93 4.27
N VAL A 261 14.62 -7.72 3.54
CA VAL A 261 14.56 -9.19 3.66
C VAL A 261 15.52 -9.80 2.65
N PHE A 262 16.65 -10.29 3.14
CA PHE A 262 17.76 -10.78 2.34
C PHE A 262 17.84 -12.30 2.33
N GLY A 263 18.16 -12.87 1.17
CA GLY A 263 18.41 -14.30 1.05
C GLY A 263 18.75 -14.70 -0.38
N GLU A 264 19.43 -15.83 -0.52
CA GLU A 264 19.74 -16.42 -1.83
C GLU A 264 18.45 -16.73 -2.62
N TRP A 265 18.57 -16.90 -3.93
CA TRP A 265 17.46 -17.36 -4.76
C TRP A 265 16.89 -18.68 -4.22
N GLY A 266 15.55 -18.75 -4.10
CA GLY A 266 14.86 -19.90 -3.51
C GLY A 266 14.88 -19.99 -1.98
N SER A 267 15.43 -19.01 -1.25
CA SER A 267 15.45 -19.00 0.23
C SER A 267 14.10 -18.77 0.92
N GLY A 268 13.02 -18.50 0.15
CA GLY A 268 11.68 -18.28 0.69
C GLY A 268 11.34 -16.82 1.04
N LYS A 269 11.92 -15.83 0.34
CA LYS A 269 11.63 -14.39 0.57
C LYS A 269 10.14 -14.04 0.41
N SER A 270 9.51 -14.46 -0.69
CA SER A 270 8.07 -14.23 -0.93
C SER A 270 7.19 -14.96 0.11
N PHE A 271 7.59 -16.17 0.52
CA PHE A 271 6.95 -16.92 1.60
C PHE A 271 7.04 -16.19 2.95
N PHE A 272 8.21 -15.63 3.27
CA PHE A 272 8.41 -14.79 4.45
C PHE A 272 7.49 -13.56 4.44
N MET A 273 7.38 -12.86 3.30
CA MET A 273 6.50 -11.71 3.17
C MET A 273 5.02 -12.06 3.30
N GLY A 274 4.58 -13.16 2.69
CA GLY A 274 3.18 -13.64 2.82
C GLY A 274 2.83 -13.95 4.27
N MET A 275 3.75 -14.54 5.04
CA MET A 275 3.56 -14.76 6.48
C MET A 275 3.59 -13.46 7.30
N LEU A 276 4.51 -12.55 6.97
CA LEU A 276 4.57 -11.24 7.62
C LEU A 276 3.28 -10.46 7.44
N ARG A 277 2.69 -10.52 6.25
CA ARG A 277 1.38 -9.92 6.00
C ARG A 277 0.27 -10.52 6.85
N GLY A 278 0.24 -11.85 6.92
CA GLY A 278 -0.73 -12.59 7.74
C GLY A 278 -0.63 -12.16 9.20
N GLN A 279 0.59 -12.13 9.74
CA GLN A 279 0.83 -11.78 11.12
C GLN A 279 0.51 -10.31 11.45
N VAL A 280 0.90 -9.36 10.58
CA VAL A 280 0.53 -7.95 10.74
C VAL A 280 -0.99 -7.79 10.72
N LYS A 281 -1.69 -8.61 9.92
CA LYS A 281 -3.15 -8.58 9.84
C LYS A 281 -3.82 -9.10 11.13
N GLU A 282 -3.24 -10.10 11.77
CA GLU A 282 -3.72 -10.63 13.05
C GLU A 282 -3.51 -9.64 14.21
N LEU A 283 -2.44 -8.85 14.17
CA LEU A 283 -2.17 -7.82 15.18
C LEU A 283 -3.03 -6.55 15.00
N GLU A 284 -3.57 -6.29 13.80
CA GLU A 284 -4.44 -5.14 13.50
C GLU A 284 -5.62 -5.05 14.48
N GLY A 285 -5.76 -3.93 15.18
CA GLY A 285 -6.86 -3.69 16.12
C GLY A 285 -6.68 -4.29 17.52
N THR A 286 -5.57 -4.98 17.79
CA THR A 286 -5.27 -5.51 19.14
C THR A 286 -4.62 -4.44 20.04
N PRO A 287 -4.74 -4.52 21.38
CA PRO A 287 -4.20 -3.51 22.29
C PRO A 287 -2.68 -3.32 22.13
N GLY A 288 -2.24 -2.06 21.98
CA GLY A 288 -0.83 -1.71 21.73
C GLY A 288 -0.43 -1.63 20.25
N TYR A 289 -1.32 -2.04 19.34
CA TYR A 289 -1.07 -2.04 17.90
C TYR A 289 -2.01 -1.09 17.15
N CYS A 290 -1.67 -0.78 15.90
CA CYS A 290 -2.46 0.07 15.01
C CYS A 290 -3.86 -0.52 14.77
N GLY A 291 -4.89 0.33 14.74
CA GLY A 291 -6.27 -0.07 14.53
C GLY A 291 -6.57 -0.51 13.10
N LYS A 292 -5.96 0.15 12.11
CA LYS A 292 -6.06 -0.24 10.70
C LYS A 292 -4.74 -0.12 9.96
N ILE A 293 -4.27 -1.21 9.35
CA ILE A 293 -3.02 -1.24 8.58
C ILE A 293 -3.35 -1.60 7.12
N ALA A 294 -2.98 -0.72 6.19
CA ALA A 294 -3.01 -1.03 4.77
C ALA A 294 -1.75 -1.79 4.37
N GLN A 295 -1.90 -2.86 3.60
CA GLN A 295 -0.78 -3.70 3.17
C GLN A 295 -0.78 -3.78 1.63
N VAL A 296 0.18 -3.11 1.01
CA VAL A 296 0.30 -2.97 -0.45
C VAL A 296 1.46 -3.82 -0.96
N GLY A 297 1.29 -4.60 -2.03
CA GLY A 297 2.40 -5.30 -2.68
C GLY A 297 2.75 -4.78 -4.05
N PHE A 298 4.03 -4.85 -4.37
CA PHE A 298 4.58 -4.36 -5.62
C PHE A 298 5.65 -5.34 -6.10
N ASN A 299 5.43 -5.97 -7.26
CA ASN A 299 6.43 -6.80 -7.91
C ASN A 299 7.27 -5.91 -8.83
N ALA A 300 8.55 -5.68 -8.49
CA ALA A 300 9.39 -4.75 -9.24
C ALA A 300 9.68 -5.21 -10.68
N TRP A 301 9.69 -6.52 -10.91
CA TRP A 301 10.00 -7.10 -12.22
C TRP A 301 8.86 -6.91 -13.23
N HIS A 302 7.59 -6.98 -12.80
CA HIS A 302 6.43 -6.78 -13.69
C HIS A 302 6.40 -5.40 -14.37
N TYR A 303 7.07 -4.40 -13.79
CA TYR A 303 7.06 -3.03 -14.27
C TYR A 303 8.39 -2.60 -14.90
N ALA A 304 9.27 -3.56 -15.18
CA ALA A 304 10.60 -3.36 -15.75
C ALA A 304 10.61 -2.49 -17.02
N ASP A 305 9.61 -2.61 -17.89
CA ASP A 305 9.56 -1.91 -19.18
C ASP A 305 8.81 -0.57 -19.13
N SER A 306 8.37 -0.11 -17.95
CA SER A 306 7.49 1.05 -17.76
C SER A 306 8.11 2.15 -16.89
N ASN A 307 7.48 3.33 -16.81
CA ASN A 307 7.89 4.34 -15.84
C ASN A 307 7.56 3.85 -14.42
N LEU A 308 8.58 3.39 -13.71
CA LEU A 308 8.47 2.81 -12.37
C LEU A 308 7.65 3.66 -11.39
N TRP A 309 7.77 4.98 -11.46
CA TRP A 309 7.04 5.91 -10.60
C TRP A 309 5.54 5.91 -10.85
N ALA A 310 5.16 5.91 -12.12
CA ALA A 310 3.76 5.83 -12.53
C ALA A 310 3.14 4.52 -12.06
N SER A 311 3.86 3.43 -12.30
CA SER A 311 3.43 2.07 -11.95
C SER A 311 3.34 1.86 -10.43
N LEU A 312 4.30 2.38 -9.66
CA LEU A 312 4.28 2.30 -8.20
C LEU A 312 3.16 3.16 -7.60
N GLY A 313 2.97 4.38 -8.10
CA GLY A 313 1.89 5.27 -7.66
C GLY A 313 0.51 4.69 -7.94
N ASP A 314 0.29 4.23 -9.18
CA ASP A 314 -0.95 3.58 -9.61
C ASP A 314 -1.26 2.36 -8.74
N GLU A 315 -0.26 1.48 -8.53
CA GLU A 315 -0.44 0.26 -7.75
C GLU A 315 -0.76 0.54 -6.27
N ILE A 316 -0.10 1.54 -5.66
CA ILE A 316 -0.40 1.97 -4.29
C ILE A 316 -1.82 2.53 -4.21
N PHE A 317 -2.21 3.47 -5.07
CA PHE A 317 -3.54 4.07 -5.02
C PHE A 317 -4.65 3.06 -5.31
N ARG A 318 -4.42 2.14 -6.25
CA ARG A 318 -5.33 1.05 -6.60
C ARG A 318 -5.56 0.11 -5.43
N GLN A 319 -4.50 -0.40 -4.80
CA GLN A 319 -4.64 -1.31 -3.65
C GLN A 319 -5.16 -0.62 -2.38
N LEU A 320 -4.86 0.67 -2.18
CA LEU A 320 -5.47 1.45 -1.08
C LEU A 320 -6.97 1.69 -1.29
N ALA A 321 -7.42 1.77 -2.55
CA ALA A 321 -8.83 1.92 -2.89
C ALA A 321 -9.62 0.60 -2.84
N GLU A 322 -8.95 -0.56 -2.89
CA GLU A 322 -9.58 -1.88 -2.93
C GLU A 322 -9.62 -2.53 -1.53
N PRO A 323 -10.80 -2.97 -1.05
CA PRO A 323 -10.89 -3.61 0.25
C PRO A 323 -10.27 -5.02 0.19
N ALA A 324 -9.32 -5.32 1.09
CA ALA A 324 -8.62 -6.60 1.19
C ALA A 324 -9.57 -7.82 1.26
N GLN A 325 -9.22 -8.93 0.60
CA GLN A 325 -9.98 -10.19 0.62
C GLN A 325 -10.15 -10.70 2.06
N ARG A 326 -11.35 -11.18 2.40
CA ARG A 326 -11.63 -11.74 3.73
C ARG A 326 -11.19 -13.21 3.80
N PRO A 327 -10.74 -13.70 4.97
CA PRO A 327 -10.42 -15.11 5.14
C PRO A 327 -11.64 -16.00 4.81
N GLY A 328 -11.48 -16.97 3.92
CA GLY A 328 -12.54 -17.89 3.50
C GLY A 328 -13.47 -17.38 2.37
N GLU A 329 -13.24 -16.17 1.86
CA GLU A 329 -14.02 -15.57 0.76
C GLU A 329 -13.66 -16.25 -0.57
N SER A 330 -14.66 -16.83 -1.23
CA SER A 330 -14.48 -17.50 -2.53
C SER A 330 -14.08 -16.50 -3.63
N VAL A 331 -13.45 -16.98 -4.70
CA VAL A 331 -13.05 -16.15 -5.86
C VAL A 331 -14.26 -15.41 -6.45
N ALA A 332 -15.44 -16.04 -6.43
CA ALA A 332 -16.68 -15.43 -6.91
C ALA A 332 -17.18 -14.31 -5.98
N GLU A 333 -17.11 -14.50 -4.66
CA GLU A 333 -17.48 -13.47 -3.67
C GLU A 333 -16.50 -12.29 -3.72
N HIS A 334 -15.20 -12.57 -3.86
CA HIS A 334 -14.19 -11.52 -4.03
C HIS A 334 -14.45 -10.71 -5.31
N GLN A 335 -14.75 -11.37 -6.44
CA GLN A 335 -15.12 -10.69 -7.68
C GLN A 335 -16.42 -9.88 -7.56
N ALA A 336 -17.42 -10.39 -6.84
CA ALA A 336 -18.65 -9.65 -6.57
C ALA A 336 -18.38 -8.40 -5.74
N ARG A 337 -17.51 -8.48 -4.73
CA ARG A 337 -17.12 -7.35 -3.88
C ARG A 337 -16.22 -6.33 -4.60
N LEU A 338 -15.39 -6.79 -5.53
CA LEU A 338 -14.63 -5.90 -6.41
C LEU A 338 -15.56 -5.13 -7.36
N ARG A 339 -16.65 -5.76 -7.85
CA ARG A 339 -17.71 -5.08 -8.62
C ARG A 339 -18.48 -4.09 -7.76
N GLU A 340 -18.89 -4.48 -6.56
CA GLU A 340 -19.55 -3.58 -5.59
C GLU A 340 -18.62 -2.41 -5.22
N GLY A 341 -17.32 -2.65 -5.05
CA GLY A 341 -16.31 -1.63 -4.84
C GLY A 341 -16.10 -0.72 -6.06
N ALA A 342 -16.21 -1.24 -7.28
CA ALA A 342 -16.20 -0.43 -8.51
C ALA A 342 -17.43 0.48 -8.59
N GLU A 343 -18.62 -0.05 -8.30
CA GLU A 343 -19.85 0.74 -8.23
C GLU A 343 -19.77 1.81 -7.13
N LEU A 344 -19.23 1.47 -5.96
CA LEU A 344 -19.03 2.41 -4.86
C LEU A 344 -18.03 3.52 -5.25
N ARG A 345 -16.96 3.19 -5.98
CA ARG A 345 -15.98 4.15 -6.51
C ARG A 345 -16.63 5.10 -7.50
N ASP A 346 -17.45 4.62 -8.42
CA ASP A 346 -18.18 5.46 -9.38
C ASP A 346 -19.18 6.39 -8.69
N HIS A 347 -19.85 5.89 -7.65
CA HIS A 347 -20.72 6.70 -6.79
C HIS A 347 -19.93 7.77 -6.01
N LEU A 348 -18.76 7.45 -5.47
CA LEU A 348 -17.87 8.38 -4.77
C LEU A 348 -17.30 9.44 -5.71
N ALA A 349 -16.88 9.05 -6.93
CA ALA A 349 -16.42 9.97 -7.97
C ALA A 349 -17.53 10.95 -8.38
N SER A 350 -18.74 10.44 -8.57
CA SER A 350 -19.93 11.27 -8.87
C SER A 350 -20.24 12.25 -7.72
N ALA A 351 -20.13 11.80 -6.47
CA ALA A 351 -20.33 12.65 -5.29
C ALA A 351 -19.25 13.74 -5.14
N LEU A 352 -18.00 13.45 -5.52
CA LEU A 352 -16.92 14.43 -5.55
C LEU A 352 -17.10 15.47 -6.65
N GLU A 353 -17.50 15.06 -7.85
CA GLU A 353 -17.79 15.98 -8.95
C GLU A 353 -18.96 16.90 -8.59
N GLN A 354 -20.01 16.34 -7.97
CA GLN A 354 -21.12 17.12 -7.43
C GLN A 354 -20.63 18.13 -6.37
N ARG A 355 -19.71 17.76 -5.49
CA ARG A 355 -19.12 18.67 -4.51
C ARG A 355 -18.29 19.78 -5.17
N LYS A 356 -17.49 19.45 -6.20
CA LYS A 356 -16.69 20.45 -6.95
C LYS A 356 -17.60 21.48 -7.60
N GLN A 357 -18.71 21.03 -8.18
CA GLN A 357 -19.75 21.90 -8.73
C GLN A 357 -20.40 22.76 -7.63
N LEU A 358 -20.79 22.16 -6.50
CA LEU A 358 -21.37 22.90 -5.36
C LEU A 358 -20.41 23.94 -4.79
N THR A 359 -19.11 23.62 -4.69
CA THR A 359 -18.07 24.54 -4.21
C THR A 359 -17.91 25.73 -5.16
N ALA A 360 -17.81 25.46 -6.47
CA ALA A 360 -17.73 26.51 -7.49
C ALA A 360 -18.99 27.39 -7.53
N VAL A 361 -20.17 26.82 -7.29
CA VAL A 361 -21.43 27.59 -7.18
C VAL A 361 -21.44 28.45 -5.92
N THR A 362 -20.92 27.94 -4.80
CA THR A 362 -20.82 28.69 -3.53
C THR A 362 -19.87 29.87 -3.66
N GLU A 363 -18.67 29.67 -4.24
CA GLU A 363 -17.68 30.73 -4.47
C GLU A 363 -18.24 31.84 -5.39
N ARG A 364 -18.97 31.46 -6.45
CA ARG A 364 -19.66 32.41 -7.32
C ARG A 364 -20.73 33.19 -6.57
N ALA A 365 -21.54 32.52 -5.75
CA ALA A 365 -22.59 33.16 -4.95
C ALA A 365 -22.00 34.14 -3.91
N GLU A 366 -20.87 33.80 -3.28
CA GLU A 366 -20.16 34.70 -2.35
C GLU A 366 -19.59 35.93 -3.06
N ALA A 367 -19.01 35.74 -4.25
CA ALA A 367 -18.54 36.85 -5.08
C ALA A 367 -19.69 37.78 -5.51
N GLU A 368 -20.83 37.21 -5.91
CA GLU A 368 -22.04 37.96 -6.24
C GLU A 368 -22.62 38.71 -5.03
N ALA A 369 -22.69 38.07 -3.86
CA ALA A 369 -23.13 38.71 -2.61
C ALA A 369 -22.22 39.89 -2.24
N THR A 370 -20.90 39.74 -2.42
CA THR A 370 -19.93 40.81 -2.18
C THR A 370 -20.12 41.97 -3.17
N ALA A 371 -20.35 41.66 -4.44
CA ALA A 371 -20.65 42.67 -5.46
C ALA A 371 -21.97 43.41 -5.17
N LEU A 372 -23.01 42.71 -4.72
CA LEU A 372 -24.28 43.31 -4.32
C LEU A 372 -24.15 44.19 -3.08
N LYS A 373 -23.40 43.74 -2.07
CA LYS A 373 -23.11 44.54 -0.87
C LYS A 373 -22.42 45.86 -1.23
N ASN A 374 -21.48 45.83 -2.19
CA ASN A 374 -20.85 47.03 -2.71
C ASN A 374 -21.85 47.93 -3.46
N LYS A 375 -22.74 47.35 -4.28
CA LYS A 375 -23.81 48.09 -4.97
C LYS A 375 -24.78 48.75 -3.99
N ILE A 376 -25.22 48.06 -2.94
CA ILE A 376 -26.06 48.62 -1.88
C ILE A 376 -25.34 49.79 -1.20
N GLY A 377 -24.05 49.63 -0.90
CA GLY A 377 -23.22 50.71 -0.35
C GLY A 377 -23.07 51.93 -1.27
N THR A 378 -23.15 51.76 -2.59
CA THR A 378 -23.20 52.88 -3.55
C THR A 378 -24.60 53.49 -3.66
N ALA A 379 -25.65 52.66 -3.69
CA ALA A 379 -27.03 53.11 -3.76
C ALA A 379 -27.44 53.92 -2.53
N ASP A 380 -27.04 53.48 -1.32
CA ASP A 380 -27.33 54.22 -0.08
C ASP A 380 -26.57 55.56 -0.03
N ARG A 381 -25.35 55.63 -0.60
CA ARG A 381 -24.63 56.91 -0.75
C ARG A 381 -25.36 57.86 -1.71
N ASP A 382 -25.87 57.36 -2.83
CA ASP A 382 -26.64 58.16 -3.79
C ASP A 382 -27.97 58.62 -3.18
N ARG A 383 -28.71 57.74 -2.49
CA ARG A 383 -29.92 58.08 -1.73
C ARG A 383 -29.67 59.21 -0.74
N ARG A 384 -28.60 59.12 0.06
CA ARG A 384 -28.20 60.19 1.00
C ARG A 384 -27.84 61.50 0.29
N PHE A 385 -27.23 61.43 -0.88
CA PHE A 385 -26.91 62.60 -1.70
C PHE A 385 -28.18 63.28 -2.23
N ARG A 386 -29.11 62.51 -2.82
CA ARG A 386 -30.42 63.00 -3.31
C ARG A 386 -31.28 63.58 -2.19
N ALA A 387 -31.30 62.95 -1.03
CA ALA A 387 -32.01 63.47 0.15
C ALA A 387 -31.48 64.85 0.59
N ARG A 388 -30.15 65.07 0.53
CA ARG A 388 -29.55 66.39 0.79
C ARG A 388 -29.87 67.42 -0.29
N GLN A 389 -29.94 67.02 -1.56
CA GLN A 389 -30.34 67.92 -2.65
C GLN A 389 -31.81 68.34 -2.51
N LEU A 390 -32.70 67.40 -2.17
CA LEU A 390 -34.09 67.69 -1.86
C LEU A 390 -34.21 68.72 -0.72
N LEU A 391 -33.47 68.54 0.39
CA LEU A 391 -33.45 69.55 1.46
C LEU A 391 -32.98 70.93 1.01
N ARG A 392 -31.96 70.99 0.16
CA ARG A 392 -31.45 72.27 -0.38
C ARG A 392 -32.52 72.95 -1.24
N ALA A 393 -33.21 72.20 -2.10
CA ALA A 393 -34.30 72.72 -2.91
C ALA A 393 -35.46 73.24 -2.03
N LEU A 394 -35.82 72.52 -0.97
CA LEU A 394 -36.88 72.91 -0.04
C LEU A 394 -36.53 74.18 0.76
N ARG A 395 -35.28 74.34 1.19
CA ARG A 395 -34.80 75.54 1.89
C ARG A 395 -34.82 76.79 1.00
N GLN A 396 -34.59 76.61 -0.30
CA GLN A 396 -34.64 77.69 -1.29
C GLN A 396 -36.07 78.09 -1.64
N SER A 397 -37.05 77.19 -1.44
CA SER A 397 -38.46 77.46 -1.68
C SER A 397 -39.04 78.43 -0.62
N PRO A 398 -39.66 79.55 -1.04
CA PRO A 398 -40.21 80.55 -0.11
C PRO A 398 -41.42 80.04 0.68
N THR A 399 -42.16 79.05 0.16
CA THR A 399 -43.33 78.45 0.83
C THR A 399 -42.95 77.57 2.02
N PHE A 400 -41.85 76.82 1.91
CA PHE A 400 -41.45 75.84 2.93
C PHE A 400 -40.39 76.35 3.92
N ARG A 401 -39.75 77.50 3.66
CA ARG A 401 -38.64 78.01 4.49
C ARG A 401 -39.01 78.22 5.96
N GLU A 402 -40.19 78.79 6.23
CA GLU A 402 -40.64 79.02 7.62
C GLU A 402 -40.97 77.74 8.37
N GLU A 403 -41.59 76.77 7.69
CA GLU A 403 -41.95 75.49 8.29
C GLU A 403 -40.72 74.59 8.49
N TYR A 404 -39.78 74.63 7.54
CA TYR A 404 -38.49 73.96 7.60
C TYR A 404 -37.70 74.35 8.87
N ASP A 405 -37.50 75.65 9.11
CA ASP A 405 -36.71 76.10 10.27
C ASP A 405 -37.43 75.80 11.60
N LYS A 406 -38.77 75.80 11.61
CA LYS A 406 -39.56 75.47 12.81
C LYS A 406 -39.54 73.97 13.10
N LEU A 407 -39.60 73.12 12.08
CA LEU A 407 -39.58 71.66 12.19
C LEU A 407 -38.30 71.13 12.83
N TRP A 408 -37.14 71.49 12.26
CA TRP A 408 -35.86 70.96 12.72
C TRP A 408 -35.44 71.52 14.09
N ARG A 409 -35.84 72.75 14.42
CA ARG A 409 -35.70 73.29 15.78
C ARG A 409 -36.52 72.51 16.82
N GLN A 410 -37.70 72.02 16.45
CA GLN A 410 -38.55 71.22 17.36
C GLN A 410 -38.07 69.78 17.51
N LEU A 411 -37.49 69.20 16.45
CA LEU A 411 -36.89 67.86 16.50
C LEU A 411 -35.48 67.86 17.12
N GLY A 412 -34.87 69.04 17.32
CA GLY A 412 -33.53 69.17 17.92
C GLY A 412 -32.39 68.65 17.04
N LEU A 413 -32.63 68.51 15.73
CA LEU A 413 -31.68 67.93 14.78
C LEU A 413 -30.95 69.03 14.01
N SER A 414 -29.64 69.11 14.19
CA SER A 414 -28.79 70.12 13.53
C SER A 414 -28.02 69.57 12.33
N ASP A 415 -27.90 68.26 12.17
CA ASP A 415 -27.17 67.65 11.04
C ASP A 415 -28.05 67.61 9.78
N PRO A 416 -27.69 68.35 8.70
CA PRO A 416 -28.43 68.32 7.44
C PRO A 416 -28.54 66.93 6.81
N ALA A 417 -27.61 66.01 7.10
CA ALA A 417 -27.68 64.64 6.61
C ALA A 417 -28.80 63.83 7.28
N GLU A 418 -28.98 63.99 8.59
CA GLU A 418 -30.04 63.32 9.35
C GLU A 418 -31.42 63.93 9.06
N GLN A 419 -31.48 65.26 8.92
CA GLN A 419 -32.69 65.95 8.46
C GLN A 419 -33.13 65.41 7.09
N GLY A 420 -32.18 65.17 6.18
CA GLY A 420 -32.47 64.71 4.83
C GLY A 420 -32.97 63.27 4.82
N ARG A 421 -32.33 62.42 5.63
CA ARG A 421 -32.76 61.03 5.83
C ARG A 421 -34.19 60.96 6.35
N LEU A 422 -34.52 61.68 7.41
CA LEU A 422 -35.83 61.62 8.05
C LEU A 422 -36.95 62.13 7.14
N LEU A 423 -36.69 63.21 6.41
CA LEU A 423 -37.63 63.73 5.45
C LEU A 423 -37.81 62.78 4.26
N ALA A 424 -36.72 62.20 3.75
CA ALA A 424 -36.76 61.20 2.70
C ALA A 424 -37.58 59.98 3.13
N ASP A 425 -37.30 59.43 4.32
CA ASP A 425 -38.00 58.26 4.86
C ASP A 425 -39.51 58.55 5.05
N GLN A 426 -39.88 59.76 5.51
CA GLN A 426 -41.29 60.15 5.65
C GLN A 426 -42.00 60.29 4.29
N VAL A 427 -41.37 60.96 3.32
CA VAL A 427 -41.99 61.25 2.00
C VAL A 427 -42.14 59.99 1.16
N CYS A 428 -41.21 59.06 1.30
CA CYS A 428 -41.27 57.76 0.65
C CYS A 428 -42.11 56.72 1.42
N GLY A 429 -42.60 57.07 2.61
CA GLY A 429 -43.47 56.22 3.42
C GLY A 429 -42.76 55.05 4.10
N THR A 430 -41.44 55.17 4.33
CA THR A 430 -40.59 54.20 5.04
C THR A 430 -40.29 54.59 6.48
N PHE A 431 -40.84 55.71 6.94
CA PHE A 431 -40.66 56.16 8.30
C PHE A 431 -41.36 55.23 9.31
N ASP A 432 -40.57 54.63 10.19
CA ASP A 432 -41.06 53.90 11.36
C ASP A 432 -40.91 54.78 12.62
N GLU A 433 -42.05 55.27 13.11
CA GLU A 433 -42.14 56.14 14.28
C GLU A 433 -41.52 55.49 15.54
N ALA A 434 -41.65 54.18 15.71
CA ALA A 434 -41.14 53.46 16.88
C ALA A 434 -39.62 53.24 16.81
N ALA A 435 -39.10 52.92 15.63
CA ALA A 435 -37.66 52.73 15.42
C ALA A 435 -36.88 54.03 15.59
N GLU A 436 -37.43 55.15 15.11
CA GLU A 436 -36.73 56.43 15.14
C GLU A 436 -36.81 57.12 16.50
N LEU A 437 -37.91 56.98 17.25
CA LEU A 437 -38.00 57.39 18.66
C LEU A 437 -36.94 56.67 19.54
N ARG A 438 -36.61 55.43 19.19
CA ARG A 438 -35.57 54.64 19.87
C ARG A 438 -34.16 55.16 19.58
N ARG A 439 -33.90 55.63 18.35
CA ARG A 439 -32.59 56.16 17.91
C ARG A 439 -32.35 57.60 18.35
N THR A 440 -33.36 58.46 18.27
CA THR A 440 -33.27 59.86 18.74
C THR A 440 -33.02 59.94 20.25
N SER A 441 -33.45 58.94 21.03
CA SER A 441 -33.08 58.80 22.44
C SER A 441 -31.57 58.57 22.67
N MET A 442 -30.77 58.15 21.68
CA MET A 442 -29.35 57.85 21.88
C MET A 442 -28.40 59.04 21.66
N TYR A 443 -28.84 60.15 21.08
CA TYR A 443 -27.97 61.31 20.82
C TYR A 443 -28.20 62.46 21.81
N ARG A 444 -27.11 62.78 22.52
CA ARG A 444 -26.84 63.90 23.45
C ARG A 444 -27.74 64.15 24.68
N GLY A 445 -28.72 63.30 24.98
CA GLY A 445 -29.44 63.36 26.27
C GLY A 445 -29.90 62.02 26.89
N GLY A 446 -30.11 60.96 26.11
CA GLY A 446 -30.80 59.75 26.60
C GLY A 446 -29.94 58.54 26.99
N LYS A 447 -28.61 58.67 27.08
CA LYS A 447 -27.79 57.66 27.79
C LYS A 447 -28.23 57.54 29.26
N ALA A 448 -28.61 58.66 29.88
CA ALA A 448 -29.23 58.66 31.21
C ALA A 448 -30.60 57.98 31.19
N ALA A 449 -31.46 58.28 30.21
CA ALA A 449 -32.82 57.75 30.15
C ALA A 449 -32.92 56.24 29.92
N ILE A 450 -32.03 55.63 29.13
CA ILE A 450 -32.01 54.17 28.89
C ILE A 450 -31.41 53.42 30.09
N VAL A 451 -30.34 53.94 30.70
CA VAL A 451 -29.80 53.42 31.97
C VAL A 451 -30.85 53.56 33.08
N PHE A 452 -31.63 54.65 33.08
CA PHE A 452 -32.69 54.91 34.05
C PHE A 452 -33.93 54.04 33.81
N ALA A 453 -34.33 53.77 32.57
CA ALA A 453 -35.39 52.83 32.21
C ALA A 453 -35.00 51.37 32.52
N GLY A 454 -33.73 51.03 32.33
CA GLY A 454 -33.15 49.76 32.78
C GLY A 454 -33.14 49.62 34.31
N LEU A 455 -32.71 50.67 35.03
CA LEU A 455 -32.79 50.75 36.50
C LEU A 455 -34.24 50.72 37.01
N LEU A 456 -35.20 51.23 36.23
CA LEU A 456 -36.64 51.22 36.52
C LEU A 456 -37.28 49.85 36.36
N LEU A 457 -36.91 49.13 35.32
CA LEU A 457 -37.31 47.73 35.13
C LEU A 457 -36.67 46.85 36.21
N LEU A 458 -35.40 47.09 36.54
CA LEU A 458 -34.70 46.38 37.61
C LEU A 458 -35.32 46.70 38.99
N ALA A 459 -35.64 47.97 39.27
CA ALA A 459 -36.30 48.40 40.50
C ALA A 459 -37.75 47.92 40.58
N GLY A 460 -38.48 47.81 39.47
CA GLY A 460 -39.83 47.24 39.41
C GLY A 460 -39.84 45.73 39.65
N VAL A 461 -38.84 45.01 39.14
CA VAL A 461 -38.61 43.57 39.41
C VAL A 461 -38.12 43.35 40.84
N CYS A 462 -37.25 44.21 41.37
CA CYS A 462 -36.85 44.16 42.78
C CYS A 462 -38.01 44.55 43.73
N ALA A 463 -38.86 45.51 43.34
CA ALA A 463 -40.02 45.93 44.13
C ALA A 463 -41.13 44.87 44.14
N SER A 464 -41.34 44.14 43.04
CA SER A 464 -42.28 43.01 43.00
C SER A 464 -41.77 41.79 43.78
N ALA A 465 -40.46 41.58 43.85
CA ALA A 465 -39.83 40.53 44.65
C ALA A 465 -39.81 40.82 46.17
N PHE A 466 -40.01 42.08 46.60
CA PHE A 466 -39.89 42.50 48.01
C PHE A 466 -41.12 43.26 48.56
N VAL A 467 -42.33 42.94 48.09
CA VAL A 467 -43.58 43.62 48.50
C VAL A 467 -43.95 43.43 49.98
N SER A 468 -43.32 42.53 50.73
CA SER A 468 -43.77 42.26 52.11
C SER A 468 -43.16 43.14 53.20
N GLN A 469 -42.06 43.88 52.98
CA GLN A 469 -41.48 44.76 54.02
C GLN A 469 -40.74 45.97 53.44
N THR A 470 -41.37 47.16 53.46
CA THR A 470 -40.81 48.52 53.70
C THR A 470 -41.70 49.60 53.06
N LYS A 471 -42.66 50.15 53.82
CA LYS A 471 -43.54 51.25 53.37
C LYS A 471 -42.91 52.65 53.47
N GLU A 472 -41.74 52.80 54.09
CA GLU A 472 -41.17 54.13 54.39
C GLU A 472 -40.23 54.70 53.30
N LEU A 473 -39.69 53.87 52.38
CA LEU A 473 -38.80 54.37 51.32
C LEU A 473 -39.54 55.07 50.17
N PHE A 474 -40.81 54.71 49.93
CA PHE A 474 -41.62 55.24 48.82
C PHE A 474 -42.02 56.72 48.98
N ALA A 475 -42.04 57.24 50.22
CA ALA A 475 -42.46 58.62 50.50
C ALA A 475 -41.45 59.68 50.01
N VAL A 476 -40.17 59.34 49.92
CA VAL A 476 -39.09 60.27 49.52
C VAL A 476 -38.76 60.16 48.03
N VAL A 477 -38.89 58.96 47.45
CA VAL A 477 -38.50 58.68 46.05
C VAL A 477 -39.63 58.99 45.06
N GLY A 478 -40.90 58.89 45.49
CA GLY A 478 -42.09 59.12 44.66
C GLY A 478 -42.16 60.47 43.93
N PRO A 479 -41.88 61.62 44.59
CA PRO A 479 -41.96 62.94 43.95
C PRO A 479 -40.91 63.16 42.85
N LEU A 480 -39.67 62.73 43.09
CA LEU A 480 -38.58 62.77 42.11
C LEU A 480 -38.88 61.88 40.88
N PHE A 481 -39.52 60.75 41.13
CA PHE A 481 -40.01 59.85 40.08
C PHE A 481 -41.07 60.50 39.20
N THR A 482 -42.05 61.18 39.79
CA THR A 482 -43.11 61.86 39.04
C THR A 482 -42.60 63.05 38.23
N SER A 483 -41.62 63.81 38.74
CA SER A 483 -41.07 64.96 38.01
C SER A 483 -40.22 64.51 36.81
N LEU A 484 -39.38 63.48 36.96
CA LEU A 484 -38.59 62.92 35.87
C LEU A 484 -39.46 62.22 34.82
N PHE A 485 -40.53 61.53 35.24
CA PHE A 485 -41.51 60.93 34.33
C PHE A 485 -42.28 62.00 33.54
N SER A 486 -42.66 63.11 34.17
CA SER A 486 -43.33 64.24 33.51
C SER A 486 -42.42 64.97 32.51
N ALA A 487 -41.12 65.11 32.81
CA ALA A 487 -40.14 65.68 31.91
C ALA A 487 -39.89 64.77 30.69
N GLY A 488 -39.87 63.45 30.91
CA GLY A 488 -39.80 62.44 29.84
C GLY A 488 -41.03 62.47 28.92
N LEU A 489 -42.23 62.60 29.48
CA LEU A 489 -43.48 62.76 28.74
C LEU A 489 -43.55 64.08 27.95
N ALA A 490 -43.02 65.19 28.51
CA ALA A 490 -42.96 66.47 27.83
C ALA A 490 -42.03 66.43 26.60
N LEU A 491 -40.86 65.79 26.73
CA LEU A 491 -39.94 65.57 25.60
C LEU A 491 -40.57 64.66 24.52
N LEU A 492 -41.28 63.61 24.92
CA LEU A 492 -42.07 62.77 24.01
C LEU A 492 -43.19 63.56 23.30
N GLY A 493 -43.81 64.50 23.99
CA GLY A 493 -44.83 65.40 23.42
C GLY A 493 -44.27 66.33 22.34
N ILE A 494 -43.08 66.91 22.58
CA ILE A 494 -42.38 67.77 21.61
C ILE A 494 -41.94 66.95 20.39
N ALA A 495 -41.40 65.74 20.60
CA ALA A 495 -41.02 64.83 19.52
C ALA A 495 -42.22 64.43 18.66
N ARG A 496 -43.36 64.05 19.27
CA ARG A 496 -44.61 63.73 18.55
C ARG A 496 -45.16 64.93 17.77
N ALA A 497 -45.10 66.13 18.33
CA ALA A 497 -45.53 67.34 17.63
C ALA A 497 -44.63 67.63 16.40
N GLY A 498 -43.32 67.43 16.53
CA GLY A 498 -42.36 67.52 15.43
C GLY A 498 -42.62 66.48 14.34
N MET A 499 -42.85 65.22 14.70
CA MET A 499 -43.16 64.14 13.74
C MET A 499 -44.47 64.35 12.99
N ARG A 500 -45.51 64.87 13.66
CA ARG A 500 -46.78 65.24 12.97
C ARG A 500 -46.61 66.37 11.96
N ARG A 501 -45.65 67.28 12.18
CA ARG A 501 -45.31 68.34 11.23
C ARG A 501 -44.47 67.81 10.08
N LEU A 502 -43.53 66.90 10.36
CA LEU A 502 -42.79 66.16 9.34
C LEU A 502 -43.74 65.43 8.40
N GLY A 503 -44.76 64.76 8.95
CA GLY A 503 -45.79 64.07 8.17
C GLY A 503 -46.61 65.00 7.28
N ARG A 504 -47.08 66.14 7.80
CA ARG A 504 -47.80 67.14 6.99
C ARG A 504 -46.95 67.68 5.83
N LEU A 505 -45.71 68.05 6.13
CA LEU A 505 -44.78 68.57 5.12
C LEU A 505 -44.46 67.50 4.06
N ALA A 506 -44.39 66.23 4.46
CA ALA A 506 -44.22 65.12 3.53
C ALA A 506 -45.46 64.85 2.66
N ASP A 507 -46.67 64.95 3.23
CA ASP A 507 -47.93 64.80 2.49
C ASP A 507 -48.12 65.93 1.47
N GLU A 508 -47.79 67.17 1.83
CA GLU A 508 -47.82 68.32 0.91
C GLU A 508 -46.85 68.14 -0.27
N LEU A 509 -45.66 67.59 -0.03
CA LEU A 509 -44.70 67.24 -1.08
C LEU A 509 -45.17 66.07 -1.95
N ARG A 510 -45.96 65.16 -1.39
CA ARG A 510 -46.50 63.99 -2.11
C ARG A 510 -47.67 64.34 -3.03
N ILE A 511 -48.42 65.39 -2.70
CA ILE A 511 -49.62 65.86 -3.43
C ILE A 511 -49.26 66.80 -4.61
N GLY A 512 -47.98 67.19 -4.78
CA GLY A 512 -47.49 67.79 -6.03
C GLY A 512 -47.65 69.31 -6.15
N THR A 513 -47.59 70.05 -5.04
CA THR A 513 -47.79 71.52 -5.03
C THR A 513 -46.55 72.35 -5.39
N ASN A 514 -45.40 71.76 -5.75
CA ASN A 514 -44.15 72.52 -5.98
C ASN A 514 -43.26 71.95 -7.11
N SER A 515 -43.20 72.67 -8.24
CA SER A 515 -42.42 72.29 -9.44
C SER A 515 -40.90 72.34 -9.26
N ALA A 516 -40.39 73.00 -8.22
CA ALA A 516 -38.94 73.12 -7.99
C ALA A 516 -38.33 71.88 -7.29
N ALA A 517 -39.13 71.07 -6.59
CA ALA A 517 -38.67 69.91 -5.81
C ALA A 517 -39.05 68.56 -6.45
N GLU A 518 -39.98 68.57 -7.42
CA GLU A 518 -40.46 67.40 -8.14
C GLU A 518 -39.36 66.54 -8.82
N PRO A 519 -38.36 67.11 -9.54
CA PRO A 519 -37.34 66.28 -10.18
C PRO A 519 -36.44 65.54 -9.18
N GLU A 520 -36.09 66.19 -8.05
CA GLU A 520 -35.31 65.55 -6.99
C GLU A 520 -36.12 64.50 -6.21
N LEU A 521 -37.43 64.70 -6.09
CA LEU A 521 -38.32 63.75 -5.44
C LEU A 521 -38.46 62.45 -6.25
N VAL A 522 -38.61 62.56 -7.58
CA VAL A 522 -38.65 61.41 -8.48
C VAL A 522 -37.32 60.67 -8.47
N ALA A 523 -36.19 61.40 -8.49
CA ALA A 523 -34.85 60.82 -8.41
C ALA A 523 -34.62 60.06 -7.10
N LEU A 524 -35.09 60.60 -5.96
CA LEU A 524 -34.97 59.96 -4.65
C LEU A 524 -35.78 58.66 -4.56
N ARG A 525 -37.04 58.66 -5.04
CA ARG A 525 -37.88 57.44 -5.06
C ARG A 525 -37.26 56.33 -5.91
N LYS A 526 -36.65 56.70 -7.04
CA LYS A 526 -35.94 55.75 -7.90
C LYS A 526 -34.71 55.17 -7.21
N ALA A 527 -33.90 56.01 -6.55
CA ALA A 527 -32.73 55.54 -5.81
C ALA A 527 -33.10 54.58 -4.67
N GLU A 528 -34.25 54.79 -4.03
CA GLU A 528 -34.77 53.91 -2.98
C GLU A 528 -35.30 52.58 -3.52
N SER A 529 -36.04 52.58 -4.63
CA SER A 529 -36.46 51.32 -5.27
C SER A 529 -35.27 50.49 -5.71
N ASP A 530 -34.23 51.14 -6.25
CA ASP A 530 -33.00 50.48 -6.70
C ASP A 530 -32.23 49.87 -5.51
N GLN A 531 -32.20 50.55 -4.37
CA GLN A 531 -31.62 50.03 -3.13
C GLN A 531 -32.38 48.79 -2.62
N ARG A 532 -33.72 48.85 -2.53
CA ARG A 532 -34.52 47.71 -2.03
C ARG A 532 -34.43 46.49 -2.92
N LEU A 533 -34.38 46.70 -4.24
CA LEU A 533 -34.19 45.60 -5.19
C LEU A 533 -32.84 44.91 -4.94
N ALA A 534 -31.78 45.68 -4.72
CA ALA A 534 -30.46 45.13 -4.42
C ALA A 534 -30.39 44.43 -3.05
N GLU A 535 -31.09 44.96 -2.03
CA GLU A 535 -31.18 44.33 -0.70
C GLU A 535 -31.93 42.99 -0.75
N ALA A 536 -33.07 42.92 -1.45
CA ALA A 536 -33.83 41.68 -1.62
C ALA A 536 -33.03 40.61 -2.39
N GLN A 537 -32.30 41.00 -3.44
CA GLN A 537 -31.42 40.08 -4.16
C GLN A 537 -30.26 39.55 -3.29
N LEU A 538 -29.73 40.37 -2.37
CA LEU A 538 -28.67 39.94 -1.45
C LEU A 538 -29.20 38.92 -0.44
N GLU A 539 -30.39 39.15 0.11
CA GLU A 539 -31.04 38.25 1.06
C GLU A 539 -31.31 36.87 0.44
N GLU A 540 -31.77 36.84 -0.82
CA GLU A 540 -31.95 35.61 -1.60
C GLU A 540 -30.63 34.84 -1.82
N ILE A 541 -29.56 35.54 -2.22
CA ILE A 541 -28.25 34.91 -2.45
C ILE A 541 -27.66 34.38 -1.14
N VAL A 542 -27.75 35.14 -0.03
CA VAL A 542 -27.24 34.70 1.28
C VAL A 542 -27.99 33.46 1.78
N ALA A 543 -29.31 33.40 1.62
CA ALA A 543 -30.10 32.21 1.96
C ALA A 543 -29.68 30.99 1.13
N ARG A 544 -29.45 31.18 -0.18
CA ARG A 544 -28.98 30.13 -1.09
C ARG A 544 -27.57 29.64 -0.74
N THR A 545 -26.64 30.54 -0.42
CA THR A 545 -25.28 30.19 0.01
C THR A 545 -25.30 29.43 1.34
N GLY A 546 -26.19 29.81 2.27
CA GLY A 546 -26.39 29.07 3.52
C GLY A 546 -26.84 27.62 3.30
N GLU A 547 -27.78 27.39 2.38
CA GLU A 547 -28.25 26.04 2.04
C GLU A 547 -27.16 25.22 1.33
N LEU A 548 -26.41 25.82 0.40
CA LEU A 548 -25.27 25.17 -0.25
C LEU A 548 -24.17 24.79 0.74
N GLY A 549 -23.87 25.67 1.70
CA GLY A 549 -22.92 25.40 2.79
C GLY A 549 -23.37 24.25 3.68
N ARG A 550 -24.67 24.14 3.96
CA ARG A 550 -25.25 23.03 4.73
C ARG A 550 -25.12 21.70 3.98
N GLN A 551 -25.38 21.68 2.68
CA GLN A 551 -25.20 20.50 1.81
C GLN A 551 -23.73 20.06 1.72
N LEU A 552 -22.79 21.02 1.77
CA LEU A 552 -21.35 20.74 1.77
C LEU A 552 -20.86 20.15 3.11
N ALA A 553 -21.51 20.51 4.23
CA ALA A 553 -21.18 20.03 5.57
C ALA A 553 -21.61 18.57 5.84
N GLU A 554 -22.61 18.07 5.12
CA GLU A 554 -23.10 16.68 5.25
C GLU A 554 -22.14 15.63 4.61
N LEU A 555 -21.03 16.04 3.99
CA LEU A 555 -20.03 15.16 3.37
C LEU A 555 -18.79 14.95 4.29
N THR A 556 -18.84 13.89 5.11
CA THR A 556 -17.89 13.48 6.18
C THR A 556 -16.40 13.34 5.74
N PRO A 557 -15.40 13.61 6.62
CA PRO A 557 -13.97 13.48 6.33
C PRO A 557 -13.51 12.12 5.78
N GLY A 558 -14.05 10.99 6.27
CA GLY A 558 -13.69 9.65 5.77
C GLY A 558 -13.98 9.45 4.28
N ARG A 559 -15.06 10.05 3.75
CA ARG A 559 -15.38 10.01 2.31
C ARG A 559 -14.38 10.82 1.46
N ARG A 560 -13.66 11.77 2.04
CA ARG A 560 -12.67 12.60 1.32
C ARG A 560 -11.42 11.81 0.96
N LEU A 561 -10.97 10.91 1.86
CA LEU A 561 -9.85 10.02 1.58
C LEU A 561 -10.23 9.02 0.49
N TYR A 562 -11.34 8.28 0.66
CA TYR A 562 -11.77 7.30 -0.32
C TYR A 562 -12.07 7.92 -1.69
N GLY A 563 -12.65 9.12 -1.72
CA GLY A 563 -12.85 9.85 -2.97
C GLY A 563 -11.53 10.24 -3.65
N PHE A 564 -10.55 10.74 -2.89
CA PHE A 564 -9.22 11.04 -3.41
C PHE A 564 -8.50 9.78 -3.93
N LEU A 565 -8.56 8.68 -3.19
CA LEU A 565 -7.98 7.40 -3.61
C LEU A 565 -8.64 6.87 -4.89
N ALA A 566 -9.98 6.95 -4.99
CA ALA A 566 -10.73 6.52 -6.17
C ALA A 566 -10.43 7.39 -7.40
N GLU A 567 -10.35 8.72 -7.24
CA GLU A 567 -9.99 9.65 -8.33
C GLU A 567 -8.58 9.32 -8.89
N ARG A 568 -7.62 9.06 -8.00
CA ARG A 568 -6.24 8.76 -8.42
C ARG A 568 -6.07 7.37 -9.03
N ALA A 569 -6.77 6.36 -8.51
CA ALA A 569 -6.78 5.01 -9.08
C ALA A 569 -7.44 4.93 -10.47
N GLN A 570 -8.23 5.94 -10.87
CA GLN A 570 -8.86 6.01 -12.21
C GLN A 570 -8.16 6.99 -13.16
N SER A 571 -7.26 7.85 -12.66
CA SER A 571 -6.61 8.90 -13.46
C SER A 571 -5.53 8.33 -14.39
N ALA A 572 -5.62 8.62 -15.68
CA ALA A 572 -4.60 8.27 -16.67
C ALA A 572 -3.38 9.24 -16.67
N ASP A 573 -3.34 10.16 -15.70
CA ASP A 573 -2.41 11.30 -15.63
C ASP A 573 -0.94 10.89 -15.42
N TYR A 574 -0.69 9.64 -15.05
CA TYR A 574 0.65 9.13 -14.80
C TYR A 574 1.43 8.71 -16.08
N ARG A 575 0.91 9.01 -17.27
CA ARG A 575 1.50 8.56 -18.56
C ARG A 575 2.51 9.54 -19.21
N ASP A 576 2.71 10.76 -18.68
CA ASP A 576 3.61 11.77 -19.30
C ASP A 576 4.85 12.16 -18.45
N ASN A 577 6.03 12.12 -19.08
CA ASN A 577 7.35 11.91 -18.43
C ASN A 577 8.10 13.13 -17.86
N LEU A 578 7.53 14.33 -17.71
CA LEU A 578 8.28 15.48 -17.14
C LEU A 578 7.62 16.18 -15.94
N GLY A 579 6.34 15.89 -15.64
CA GLY A 579 5.63 16.40 -14.45
C GLY A 579 5.39 15.35 -13.36
N LEU A 580 5.60 14.07 -13.68
CA LEU A 580 5.13 12.90 -12.95
C LEU A 580 5.55 12.86 -11.48
N ILE A 581 6.86 13.01 -11.19
CA ILE A 581 7.39 12.93 -9.83
C ILE A 581 6.81 14.05 -8.97
N SER A 582 6.64 15.25 -9.53
CA SER A 582 6.07 16.38 -8.80
C SER A 582 4.58 16.20 -8.50
N THR A 583 3.84 15.55 -9.41
CA THR A 583 2.43 15.20 -9.22
C THR A 583 2.28 14.11 -8.17
N ILE A 584 3.03 13.01 -8.29
CA ILE A 584 3.03 11.90 -7.33
C ILE A 584 3.40 12.39 -5.93
N ARG A 585 4.44 13.23 -5.81
CA ARG A 585 4.85 13.78 -4.51
C ARG A 585 3.73 14.62 -3.89
N LYS A 586 3.09 15.50 -4.66
CA LYS A 586 1.93 16.28 -4.20
C LYS A 586 0.76 15.38 -3.79
N ASP A 587 0.55 14.27 -4.50
CA ASP A 587 -0.51 13.32 -4.20
C ASP A 587 -0.25 12.57 -2.90
N PHE A 588 1.00 12.16 -2.65
CA PHE A 588 1.40 11.58 -1.37
C PHE A 588 1.37 12.60 -0.23
N GLU A 589 1.83 13.84 -0.44
CA GLU A 589 1.68 14.94 0.53
C GLU A 589 0.20 15.14 0.89
N LYS A 590 -0.68 15.10 -0.12
CA LYS A 590 -2.13 15.21 0.07
C LYS A 590 -2.69 14.01 0.84
N LEU A 591 -2.28 12.79 0.49
CA LEU A 591 -2.66 11.55 1.17
C LEU A 591 -2.30 11.61 2.66
N VAL A 592 -1.06 11.97 2.98
CA VAL A 592 -0.57 12.14 4.36
C VAL A 592 -1.38 13.20 5.10
N SER A 593 -1.65 14.35 4.47
CA SER A 593 -2.46 15.42 5.09
C SER A 593 -3.90 14.98 5.41
N LEU A 594 -4.50 14.14 4.57
CA LEU A 594 -5.86 13.63 4.76
C LEU A 594 -5.92 12.59 5.88
N MET A 595 -4.84 11.84 6.11
CA MET A 595 -4.77 10.83 7.17
C MET A 595 -4.31 11.39 8.53
N THR A 596 -3.54 12.47 8.54
CA THR A 596 -3.04 13.12 9.77
C THR A 596 -3.98 14.22 10.30
N ALA A 597 -5.02 14.60 9.55
CA ALA A 597 -5.96 15.64 9.94
C ALA A 597 -6.62 15.37 11.33
N PRO A 598 -6.75 16.40 12.18
CA PRO A 598 -7.40 16.26 13.50
C PRO A 598 -8.87 15.87 13.32
N MET A 599 -9.27 14.78 13.99
CA MET A 599 -10.64 14.24 13.94
C MET A 599 -11.51 14.98 14.95
N ALA A 600 -12.75 15.32 14.58
CA ALA A 600 -13.73 15.81 15.53
C ALA A 600 -14.23 14.67 16.43
N LYS A 601 -14.83 15.00 17.59
CA LYS A 601 -15.25 14.02 18.60
C LYS A 601 -16.33 13.03 18.13
N ASP A 602 -17.03 13.37 17.05
CA ASP A 602 -18.11 12.60 16.42
C ASP A 602 -17.73 12.06 15.02
N ASP A 603 -16.47 12.23 14.58
CA ASP A 603 -16.02 11.67 13.29
C ASP A 603 -15.81 10.15 13.40
N PRO A 604 -16.04 9.39 12.30
CA PRO A 604 -15.66 7.99 12.24
C PRO A 604 -14.15 7.83 12.49
N PRO A 605 -13.70 6.69 13.06
CA PRO A 605 -12.29 6.43 13.33
C PRO A 605 -11.45 6.60 12.06
N ARG A 606 -10.17 6.98 12.23
CA ARG A 606 -9.24 7.15 11.12
C ARG A 606 -9.32 5.93 10.20
N PRO A 607 -9.50 6.15 8.89
CA PRO A 607 -9.73 5.05 7.97
C PRO A 607 -8.54 4.09 7.89
N MET A 608 -7.30 4.58 8.08
CA MET A 608 -6.05 3.80 8.09
C MET A 608 -5.00 4.52 8.97
N ASP A 609 -4.25 3.78 9.78
CA ASP A 609 -3.18 4.31 10.65
C ASP A 609 -1.79 4.22 10.01
N ARG A 610 -1.56 3.22 9.15
CA ARG A 610 -0.24 2.90 8.58
C ARG A 610 -0.36 2.22 7.22
N ILE A 611 0.64 2.44 6.36
CA ILE A 611 0.76 1.74 5.08
C ILE A 611 2.05 0.91 5.08
N VAL A 612 1.94 -0.39 4.83
CA VAL A 612 3.06 -1.32 4.68
C VAL A 612 3.18 -1.69 3.21
N LEU A 613 4.28 -1.29 2.56
CA LEU A 613 4.59 -1.57 1.16
C LEU A 613 5.59 -2.73 1.07
N TYR A 614 5.21 -3.83 0.44
CA TYR A 614 6.07 -4.98 0.18
C TYR A 614 6.56 -4.95 -1.26
N ILE A 615 7.88 -4.94 -1.46
CA ILE A 615 8.54 -4.93 -2.76
C ILE A 615 9.28 -6.25 -2.95
N ASP A 616 8.90 -7.03 -3.96
CA ASP A 616 9.48 -8.35 -4.24
C ASP A 616 10.07 -8.44 -5.66
N ASP A 617 10.79 -9.54 -5.93
CA ASP A 617 11.47 -9.87 -7.21
C ASP A 617 12.47 -8.80 -7.70
N LEU A 618 13.03 -8.00 -6.79
CA LEU A 618 14.05 -7.01 -7.12
C LEU A 618 15.33 -7.65 -7.69
N ASP A 619 15.61 -8.90 -7.32
CA ASP A 619 16.72 -9.70 -7.83
C ASP A 619 16.53 -10.22 -9.27
N ARG A 620 15.35 -10.02 -9.87
CA ARG A 620 15.10 -10.26 -11.31
C ARG A 620 15.23 -9.00 -12.16
N CYS A 621 15.33 -7.82 -11.55
CA CYS A 621 15.49 -6.56 -12.23
C CYS A 621 16.94 -6.33 -12.70
N SER A 622 17.12 -5.54 -13.77
CA SER A 622 18.44 -5.07 -14.20
C SER A 622 19.08 -4.15 -13.14
N PRO A 623 20.42 -4.00 -13.11
CA PRO A 623 21.10 -3.14 -12.15
C PRO A 623 20.57 -1.70 -12.06
N GLN A 624 20.23 -1.10 -13.21
CA GLN A 624 19.68 0.25 -13.25
C GLN A 624 18.31 0.32 -12.56
N GLN A 625 17.42 -0.62 -12.86
CA GLN A 625 16.08 -0.69 -12.27
C GLN A 625 16.14 -0.91 -10.76
N VAL A 626 17.08 -1.74 -10.27
CA VAL A 626 17.29 -1.92 -8.82
C VAL A 626 17.57 -0.59 -8.14
N VAL A 627 18.42 0.24 -8.74
CA VAL A 627 18.72 1.58 -8.20
C VAL A 627 17.52 2.50 -8.27
N ASP A 628 16.78 2.50 -9.39
CA ASP A 628 15.58 3.32 -9.54
C ASP A 628 14.51 2.97 -8.49
N VAL A 629 14.33 1.67 -8.17
CA VAL A 629 13.44 1.21 -7.09
C VAL A 629 13.93 1.68 -5.72
N LEU A 630 15.22 1.56 -5.42
CA LEU A 630 15.76 2.03 -4.13
C LEU A 630 15.64 3.55 -3.98
N GLN A 631 15.83 4.32 -5.05
CA GLN A 631 15.57 5.76 -5.05
C GLN A 631 14.09 6.05 -4.82
N ALA A 632 13.21 5.23 -5.37
CA ALA A 632 11.77 5.36 -5.14
C ALA A 632 11.39 5.09 -3.69
N VAL A 633 11.94 4.02 -3.11
CA VAL A 633 11.80 3.73 -1.68
C VAL A 633 12.32 4.89 -0.83
N HIS A 634 13.52 5.42 -1.13
CA HIS A 634 14.09 6.52 -0.35
C HIS A 634 13.20 7.77 -0.30
N LEU A 635 12.53 8.10 -1.41
CA LEU A 635 11.58 9.21 -1.47
C LEU A 635 10.25 8.91 -0.75
N LEU A 636 9.77 7.65 -0.77
CA LEU A 636 8.62 7.26 0.04
C LEU A 636 8.92 7.37 1.54
N LEU A 637 10.16 7.08 1.95
CA LEU A 637 10.66 7.33 3.30
C LEU A 637 10.79 8.83 3.62
N ALA A 638 10.44 9.76 2.74
CA ALA A 638 10.30 11.17 3.13
C ALA A 638 8.96 11.45 3.84
N PHE A 639 8.04 10.48 3.86
CA PHE A 639 6.71 10.61 4.45
C PHE A 639 6.57 9.72 5.69
N ASP A 640 6.21 10.32 6.83
CA ASP A 640 6.03 9.66 8.14
C ASP A 640 4.74 8.81 8.19
N LEU A 641 4.67 7.81 7.33
CA LEU A 641 3.47 7.00 7.09
C LEU A 641 3.79 5.58 6.61
N PHE A 642 4.88 5.45 5.84
CA PHE A 642 5.21 4.20 5.17
C PHE A 642 6.13 3.33 6.02
N VAL A 643 5.80 2.05 6.04
CA VAL A 643 6.74 0.97 6.31
C VAL A 643 7.03 0.28 4.97
N VAL A 644 8.29 0.14 4.59
CA VAL A 644 8.67 -0.53 3.34
C VAL A 644 9.42 -1.82 3.67
N VAL A 645 9.03 -2.93 3.04
CA VAL A 645 9.68 -4.24 3.16
C VAL A 645 10.18 -4.63 1.77
N VAL A 646 11.50 -4.78 1.60
CA VAL A 646 12.13 -5.07 0.30
C VAL A 646 12.79 -6.43 0.33
N GLY A 647 12.44 -7.31 -0.61
CA GLY A 647 13.00 -8.65 -0.76
C GLY A 647 14.02 -8.70 -1.88
N VAL A 648 15.27 -9.09 -1.58
CA VAL A 648 16.35 -9.11 -2.59
C VAL A 648 17.51 -10.04 -2.21
N ASP A 649 18.22 -10.60 -3.19
CA ASP A 649 19.53 -11.22 -2.95
C ASP A 649 20.57 -10.13 -2.67
N PRO A 650 21.22 -10.10 -1.49
CA PRO A 650 22.15 -9.05 -1.13
C PRO A 650 23.39 -9.00 -2.05
N ARG A 651 23.81 -10.12 -2.66
CA ARG A 651 24.93 -10.14 -3.62
C ARG A 651 24.54 -9.43 -4.91
N TRP A 652 23.30 -9.64 -5.36
CA TRP A 652 22.76 -8.95 -6.54
C TRP A 652 22.61 -7.46 -6.28
N LEU A 653 22.11 -7.09 -5.10
CA LEU A 653 21.94 -5.72 -4.65
C LEU A 653 23.27 -4.94 -4.62
N LEU A 654 24.26 -5.48 -3.90
CA LEU A 654 25.59 -4.85 -3.79
C LEU A 654 26.27 -4.72 -5.14
N ARG A 655 26.17 -5.76 -6.00
CA ARG A 655 26.69 -5.70 -7.36
C ARG A 655 25.99 -4.62 -8.19
N SER A 656 24.67 -4.53 -8.11
CA SER A 656 23.87 -3.55 -8.87
C SER A 656 24.24 -2.11 -8.49
N LEU A 657 24.40 -1.86 -7.20
CA LEU A 657 24.85 -0.56 -6.68
C LEU A 657 26.28 -0.26 -7.12
N SER A 658 27.20 -1.22 -7.00
CA SER A 658 28.59 -1.04 -7.41
C SER A 658 28.66 -0.63 -8.90
N THR A 659 28.02 -1.40 -9.79
CA THR A 659 28.01 -1.12 -11.24
C THR A 659 27.39 0.24 -11.59
N HIS A 660 26.37 0.70 -10.85
CA HIS A 660 25.74 1.99 -11.10
C HIS A 660 26.63 3.17 -10.66
N TYR A 661 27.25 3.05 -9.48
CA TYR A 661 28.11 4.09 -8.94
C TYR A 661 29.54 4.07 -9.48
N ASP A 662 30.01 2.97 -10.10
CA ASP A 662 31.32 2.88 -10.76
C ASP A 662 31.53 4.03 -11.76
N ARG A 663 30.48 4.47 -12.48
CA ARG A 663 30.57 5.59 -13.44
C ARG A 663 30.75 6.97 -12.79
N LEU A 664 30.32 7.14 -11.54
CA LEU A 664 30.54 8.36 -10.74
C LEU A 664 31.87 8.27 -9.95
N ILE A 665 32.32 7.06 -9.65
CA ILE A 665 33.55 6.76 -8.90
C ILE A 665 34.79 6.81 -9.82
N GLU A 666 34.66 6.50 -11.12
CA GLU A 666 35.76 6.58 -12.10
C GLU A 666 36.13 8.02 -12.52
N THR A 667 35.28 9.03 -12.29
CA THR A 667 35.51 10.36 -12.91
C THR A 667 36.55 11.24 -12.19
N GLU A 668 37.00 10.91 -10.97
CA GLU A 668 38.21 11.53 -10.39
C GLU A 668 39.01 10.54 -9.52
N PRO A 669 39.95 9.78 -10.09
CA PRO A 669 40.93 8.99 -9.34
C PRO A 669 42.03 9.86 -8.68
N THR A 670 41.94 11.17 -8.81
CA THR A 670 42.94 12.12 -8.32
C THR A 670 42.32 13.16 -7.42
N LEU A 671 42.69 13.07 -6.12
CA LEU A 671 42.69 14.14 -5.10
C LEU A 671 41.45 14.29 -4.20
N ARG A 672 41.37 13.48 -3.13
CA ARG A 672 41.22 14.00 -1.75
C ARG A 672 42.11 13.20 -0.78
N PRO A 673 42.94 13.85 0.06
CA PRO A 673 43.77 13.19 1.08
C PRO A 673 42.98 12.50 2.20
N ASP A 674 41.65 12.60 2.17
CA ASP A 674 40.78 12.35 3.32
C ASP A 674 40.17 10.94 3.31
N GLY A 675 40.45 10.10 2.30
CA GLY A 675 40.03 8.69 2.27
C GLY A 675 38.51 8.43 2.18
N TRP A 676 37.68 9.45 1.95
CA TRP A 676 36.22 9.31 1.86
C TRP A 676 35.78 8.62 0.56
N HIS A 677 35.73 7.28 0.57
CA HIS A 677 35.05 6.47 -0.43
C HIS A 677 33.65 6.12 0.07
N VAL A 678 32.61 6.61 -0.60
CA VAL A 678 31.21 6.20 -0.34
C VAL A 678 31.03 4.80 -0.93
N THR A 679 30.70 3.82 -0.09
CA THR A 679 30.47 2.45 -0.57
C THR A 679 28.98 2.14 -0.74
N PRO A 680 28.63 1.09 -1.50
CA PRO A 680 27.26 0.61 -1.61
C PRO A 680 26.59 0.34 -0.26
N GLU A 681 27.34 -0.12 0.73
CA GLU A 681 26.85 -0.37 2.10
C GLU A 681 26.40 0.93 2.76
N ASP A 682 27.19 2.01 2.68
CA ASP A 682 26.85 3.32 3.24
C ASP A 682 25.56 3.89 2.60
N TYR A 683 25.30 3.53 1.34
CA TYR A 683 24.05 3.86 0.64
C TYR A 683 22.87 3.01 1.13
N LEU A 684 23.06 1.70 1.30
CA LEU A 684 22.02 0.82 1.83
C LEU A 684 21.62 1.19 3.26
N GLU A 685 22.58 1.58 4.09
CA GLU A 685 22.30 2.06 5.44
C GLU A 685 21.46 3.34 5.46
N LYS A 686 21.53 4.17 4.40
CA LYS A 686 20.64 5.35 4.26
C LYS A 686 19.19 4.98 3.98
N ILE A 687 18.94 3.81 3.40
CA ILE A 687 17.64 3.44 2.86
C ILE A 687 16.97 2.36 3.71
N LEU A 688 17.73 1.38 4.18
CA LEU A 688 17.24 0.23 4.93
C LEU A 688 17.60 0.44 6.42
N ASN A 689 16.61 0.35 7.30
CA ASN A 689 16.80 0.48 8.74
C ASN A 689 17.02 -0.88 9.39
N ILE A 690 16.25 -1.89 8.98
CA ILE A 690 16.32 -3.26 9.52
C ILE A 690 16.72 -4.22 8.39
N PRO A 691 18.00 -4.62 8.29
CA PRO A 691 18.39 -5.78 7.50
C PRO A 691 17.96 -7.06 8.21
N LEU A 692 17.47 -8.04 7.47
CA LEU A 692 17.22 -9.39 7.95
C LEU A 692 17.63 -10.42 6.90
N VAL A 693 18.67 -11.18 7.17
CA VAL A 693 19.09 -12.33 6.36
C VAL A 693 18.34 -13.59 6.81
N LEU A 694 17.57 -14.17 5.89
CA LEU A 694 16.77 -15.35 6.13
C LEU A 694 17.62 -16.59 6.46
N PRO A 695 17.15 -17.45 7.38
CA PRO A 695 17.80 -18.71 7.70
C PRO A 695 17.80 -19.67 6.52
N ARG A 696 18.82 -20.54 6.48
CA ARG A 696 18.68 -21.81 5.77
C ARG A 696 17.62 -22.64 6.48
N MET A 697 16.93 -23.48 5.71
CA MET A 697 15.99 -24.46 6.28
C MET A 697 16.66 -25.20 7.45
N PRO A 698 16.03 -25.22 8.64
CA PRO A 698 16.54 -25.98 9.77
C PRO A 698 16.70 -27.46 9.42
N ALA A 699 17.66 -28.12 10.05
CA ALA A 699 17.79 -29.56 9.94
C ALA A 699 16.48 -30.24 10.38
N GLY A 700 15.99 -31.20 9.58
CA GLY A 700 14.73 -31.91 9.83
C GLY A 700 13.47 -31.25 9.26
N SER A 701 13.48 -29.94 8.95
CA SER A 701 12.31 -29.23 8.38
C SER A 701 11.94 -29.68 6.97
N LEU A 702 12.88 -30.28 6.22
CA LEU A 702 12.63 -30.85 4.90
C LEU A 702 11.48 -31.87 4.92
N HIS A 703 11.38 -32.69 5.95
CA HIS A 703 10.33 -33.70 6.06
C HIS A 703 8.93 -33.06 6.13
N GLN A 704 8.78 -31.99 6.90
CA GLN A 704 7.52 -31.26 7.05
C GLN A 704 7.13 -30.54 5.76
N LEU A 705 8.11 -29.88 5.11
CA LEU A 705 7.89 -29.22 3.82
C LEU A 705 7.47 -30.20 2.73
N LEU A 706 8.16 -31.35 2.63
CA LEU A 706 7.79 -32.39 1.68
C LEU A 706 6.41 -32.95 2.00
N LYS A 707 6.09 -33.20 3.26
CA LYS A 707 4.76 -33.65 3.68
C LYS A 707 3.66 -32.65 3.28
N SER A 708 3.85 -31.36 3.55
CA SER A 708 2.89 -30.32 3.19
C SER A 708 2.71 -30.16 1.68
N MET A 709 3.76 -30.39 0.90
CA MET A 709 3.70 -30.37 -0.56
C MET A 709 2.97 -31.59 -1.14
N LEU A 710 3.07 -32.75 -0.47
CA LEU A 710 2.47 -34.01 -0.91
C LEU A 710 1.02 -34.18 -0.46
N GLU A 711 0.57 -33.44 0.55
CA GLU A 711 -0.82 -33.39 1.00
C GLU A 711 -1.64 -32.46 0.08
N ALA A 712 -2.67 -32.98 -0.59
CA ALA A 712 -3.52 -32.18 -1.47
C ALA A 712 -4.27 -31.07 -0.67
N PRO A 713 -4.59 -29.88 -1.25
CA PRO A 713 -5.22 -28.75 -0.55
C PRO A 713 -6.68 -28.98 -0.09
N SER A 714 -7.14 -30.22 0.01
CA SER A 714 -8.53 -30.55 0.32
C SER A 714 -8.64 -31.06 1.75
N ALA A 715 -9.34 -30.31 2.61
CA ALA A 715 -9.67 -30.62 4.01
C ALA A 715 -8.66 -30.16 5.09
N MET A 716 -8.51 -28.85 5.27
CA MET A 716 -8.14 -28.27 6.56
C MET A 716 -9.20 -27.23 6.97
N SER A 717 -10.35 -27.74 7.42
CA SER A 717 -11.42 -26.97 8.09
C SER A 717 -12.02 -27.75 9.24
N ARG A 718 -11.27 -28.70 9.81
CA ARG A 718 -11.67 -29.40 11.04
C ARG A 718 -10.69 -29.00 12.13
N GLU A 719 -11.19 -28.30 13.14
CA GLU A 719 -10.50 -28.17 14.41
C GLU A 719 -10.18 -29.57 14.95
N PRO A 720 -8.96 -29.83 15.46
CA PRO A 720 -8.64 -31.12 16.06
C PRO A 720 -9.44 -31.31 17.34
N SER A 721 -10.07 -32.47 17.51
CA SER A 721 -10.72 -32.87 18.75
C SER A 721 -9.68 -33.05 19.88
N GLN A 722 -10.03 -32.60 21.09
CA GLN A 722 -9.16 -32.58 22.29
C GLN A 722 -8.50 -33.93 22.64
N GLU A 723 -9.02 -35.06 22.17
CA GLU A 723 -8.41 -36.39 22.37
C GLU A 723 -7.12 -36.59 21.55
N GLU A 724 -6.95 -35.92 20.40
CA GLU A 724 -5.72 -36.03 19.59
C GLU A 724 -4.57 -35.16 20.14
N GLN A 725 -4.88 -34.08 20.87
CA GLN A 725 -3.87 -33.24 21.53
C GLN A 725 -3.23 -33.94 22.74
N LEU A 726 -4.03 -34.70 23.50
CA LEU A 726 -3.52 -35.47 24.64
C LEU A 726 -2.62 -36.63 24.21
N ALA A 727 -2.88 -37.25 23.03
CA ALA A 727 -2.06 -38.36 22.53
C ALA A 727 -0.68 -37.92 21.97
N GLN A 728 -0.52 -36.67 21.54
CA GLN A 728 0.76 -36.15 21.03
C GLN A 728 1.69 -35.62 22.13
N THR A 729 1.22 -35.49 23.38
CA THR A 729 2.01 -34.93 24.48
C THR A 729 2.88 -35.99 25.18
N GLU A 730 2.58 -37.30 25.04
CA GLU A 730 3.29 -38.37 25.76
C GLU A 730 4.29 -39.20 24.93
N GLY A 731 4.48 -38.90 23.63
CA GLY A 731 5.17 -39.81 22.70
C GLY A 731 6.43 -39.31 21.98
N ALA A 732 6.94 -38.11 22.27
CA ALA A 732 8.09 -37.55 21.54
C ALA A 732 9.20 -37.12 22.51
N VAL A 733 9.99 -38.10 22.98
CA VAL A 733 11.36 -37.82 23.42
C VAL A 733 12.18 -37.58 22.16
N ALA A 734 12.32 -36.31 21.77
CA ALA A 734 13.23 -35.90 20.72
C ALA A 734 14.68 -36.21 21.14
N PRO A 735 15.54 -36.75 20.24
CA PRO A 735 16.97 -36.75 20.50
C PRO A 735 17.46 -35.28 20.54
N ALA A 736 18.18 -34.93 21.60
CA ALA A 736 18.83 -33.64 21.73
C ALA A 736 19.97 -33.52 20.70
N GLU A 737 19.80 -32.66 19.69
CA GLU A 737 20.86 -32.24 18.76
C GLU A 737 20.70 -30.73 18.42
N PRO A 738 21.79 -30.02 18.07
CA PRO A 738 21.97 -28.62 18.46
C PRO A 738 21.16 -27.62 17.64
N ALA A 739 20.33 -26.85 18.35
CA ALA A 739 19.57 -25.70 17.87
C ALA A 739 20.47 -24.44 17.69
N THR A 740 21.57 -24.52 16.94
CA THR A 740 22.60 -23.46 16.93
C THR A 740 22.25 -22.19 16.13
N ALA A 741 21.14 -22.15 15.37
CA ALA A 741 20.84 -21.01 14.49
C ALA A 741 19.47 -20.31 14.71
N ALA A 742 18.58 -20.86 15.54
CA ALA A 742 17.25 -20.30 15.80
C ALA A 742 17.27 -19.38 17.04
N ILE A 743 16.54 -18.26 16.98
CA ILE A 743 16.33 -17.41 18.14
C ILE A 743 15.36 -18.12 19.09
N THR A 744 15.80 -18.32 20.33
CA THR A 744 14.96 -18.89 21.38
C THR A 744 13.89 -17.88 21.78
N VAL A 745 12.63 -18.30 21.80
CA VAL A 745 11.50 -17.49 22.26
C VAL A 745 11.15 -17.93 23.66
N GLU A 746 11.20 -17.00 24.62
CA GLU A 746 10.87 -17.32 26.01
C GLU A 746 9.35 -17.30 26.23
N PRO A 747 8.81 -18.20 27.07
CA PRO A 747 7.40 -18.14 27.48
C PRO A 747 7.07 -16.77 28.07
N ARG A 748 5.86 -16.23 27.82
CA ARG A 748 5.42 -14.88 28.24
C ARG A 748 6.05 -13.70 27.51
N SER A 749 6.93 -13.92 26.53
CA SER A 749 7.35 -12.85 25.62
C SER A 749 6.21 -12.39 24.71
N GLN A 750 6.33 -11.17 24.14
CA GLN A 750 5.36 -10.66 23.15
C GLN A 750 5.26 -11.55 21.92
N VAL A 751 6.39 -12.11 21.50
CA VAL A 751 6.43 -13.07 20.40
C VAL A 751 5.79 -14.39 20.83
N ALA A 752 6.03 -14.91 22.05
CA ALA A 752 5.38 -16.15 22.50
C ALA A 752 3.84 -16.07 22.48
N ALA A 753 3.26 -14.93 22.87
CA ALA A 753 1.81 -14.71 22.80
C ALA A 753 1.24 -14.79 21.37
N GLN A 754 2.07 -14.50 20.35
CA GLN A 754 1.71 -14.64 18.94
C GLN A 754 1.89 -16.08 18.44
N LEU A 755 2.80 -16.84 19.05
CA LEU A 755 3.10 -18.21 18.63
C LEU A 755 2.12 -19.23 19.22
N ASP A 756 1.49 -18.93 20.36
CA ASP A 756 0.60 -19.80 21.13
C ASP A 756 -0.73 -19.10 21.50
N PRO A 757 -1.88 -19.57 20.97
CA PRO A 757 -3.21 -19.02 21.29
C PRO A 757 -3.61 -19.10 22.77
N GLN A 758 -2.97 -19.95 23.57
CA GLN A 758 -3.25 -20.10 25.00
C GLN A 758 -2.47 -19.08 25.86
N SER A 759 -1.49 -18.38 25.27
CA SER A 759 -0.68 -17.40 25.96
C SER A 759 -1.39 -16.03 26.00
N PRO A 760 -1.50 -15.36 27.17
CA PRO A 760 -2.19 -14.08 27.25
C PRO A 760 -1.45 -12.99 26.47
N PRO A 761 -2.16 -12.05 25.81
CA PRO A 761 -1.53 -10.92 25.14
C PRO A 761 -0.84 -10.02 26.19
N GLU A 762 0.48 -10.10 26.29
CA GLU A 762 1.26 -9.23 27.17
C GLU A 762 1.51 -7.87 26.52
N VAL A 763 1.32 -6.81 27.31
CA VAL A 763 1.59 -5.43 26.87
C VAL A 763 3.11 -5.24 26.72
N PRO A 764 3.56 -4.51 25.69
CA PRO A 764 4.97 -4.17 25.56
C PRO A 764 5.53 -3.51 26.82
N ARG A 765 6.60 -4.09 27.37
CA ARG A 765 7.28 -3.52 28.54
C ARG A 765 8.41 -2.60 28.08
N PRO A 766 8.62 -1.46 28.77
CA PRO A 766 9.72 -0.55 28.47
C PRO A 766 11.08 -1.19 28.78
N LEU A 767 12.14 -0.59 28.24
CA LEU A 767 13.51 -0.94 28.59
C LEU A 767 13.78 -0.68 30.08
N THR A 768 14.54 -1.58 30.70
CA THR A 768 15.00 -1.45 32.07
C THR A 768 16.11 -0.42 32.19
N THR A 769 16.34 0.08 33.41
CA THR A 769 17.44 1.03 33.67
C THR A 769 18.80 0.44 33.32
N LEU A 770 19.03 -0.85 33.60
CA LEU A 770 20.30 -1.53 33.28
C LEU A 770 20.57 -1.56 31.76
N GLU A 771 19.54 -1.78 30.95
CA GLU A 771 19.65 -1.75 29.48
C GLU A 771 19.96 -0.33 28.99
N ILE A 772 19.27 0.68 29.53
CA ILE A 772 19.46 2.09 29.16
C ILE A 772 20.87 2.57 29.55
N ASP A 773 21.37 2.19 30.72
CA ASP A 773 22.70 2.55 31.21
C ASP A 773 23.79 1.99 30.30
N LEU A 774 23.69 0.70 29.93
CA LEU A 774 24.65 0.07 29.01
C LEU A 774 24.56 0.68 27.60
N LEU A 775 23.36 0.93 27.08
CA LEU A 775 23.18 1.59 25.78
C LEU A 775 23.82 2.98 25.76
N SER A 776 23.80 3.69 26.89
CA SER A 776 24.41 5.02 27.04
C SER A 776 25.94 4.98 27.11
N CYS A 777 26.56 3.82 27.40
CA CYS A 777 28.02 3.67 27.36
C CYS A 777 28.58 3.48 25.94
N LEU A 778 27.72 3.36 24.92
CA LEU A 778 28.14 3.09 23.53
C LEU A 778 28.58 4.33 22.75
N ASP A 779 28.73 5.49 23.39
CA ASP A 779 29.03 6.79 22.76
C ASP A 779 30.28 6.77 21.86
N ARG A 780 31.30 5.96 22.17
CA ARG A 780 32.49 5.81 21.31
C ARG A 780 32.29 4.86 20.16
N LEU A 781 31.33 3.94 20.25
CA LEU A 781 31.10 2.94 19.21
C LEU A 781 30.07 3.44 18.20
N ILE A 782 29.08 4.22 18.64
CA ILE A 782 27.95 4.68 17.83
C ILE A 782 28.12 6.16 17.48
N ASP A 783 28.62 6.43 16.27
CA ASP A 783 29.00 7.78 15.84
C ASP A 783 27.83 8.62 15.31
N THR A 784 26.76 7.99 14.81
CA THR A 784 25.66 8.70 14.14
C THR A 784 24.28 8.46 14.78
N PRO A 785 23.36 9.45 14.72
CA PRO A 785 21.98 9.25 15.14
C PRO A 785 21.26 8.12 14.40
N ARG A 786 21.70 7.78 13.18
CA ARG A 786 21.12 6.67 12.43
C ARG A 786 21.56 5.34 13.01
N ASP A 787 22.82 5.20 13.39
CA ASP A 787 23.34 3.99 14.02
C ASP A 787 22.67 3.77 15.37
N ALA A 788 22.45 4.83 16.15
CA ALA A 788 21.66 4.78 17.38
C ALA A 788 20.22 4.30 17.12
N LYS A 789 19.53 4.87 16.13
CA LYS A 789 18.16 4.45 15.75
C LYS A 789 18.10 3.00 15.27
N ARG A 790 19.11 2.55 14.51
CA ARG A 790 19.18 1.18 14.03
C ARG A 790 19.45 0.22 15.17
N LEU A 791 20.42 0.52 16.03
CA LEU A 791 20.73 -0.26 17.22
C LEU A 791 19.49 -0.45 18.09
N ILE A 792 18.77 0.63 18.42
CA ILE A 792 17.60 0.54 19.29
C ILE A 792 16.45 -0.25 18.64
N ASN A 793 16.24 -0.10 17.33
CA ASN A 793 15.22 -0.86 16.61
C ASN A 793 15.55 -2.36 16.58
N LEU A 794 16.81 -2.71 16.26
CA LEU A 794 17.27 -4.10 16.24
C LEU A 794 17.24 -4.72 17.63
N TYR A 795 17.64 -3.97 18.65
CA TYR A 795 17.57 -4.39 20.03
C TYR A 795 16.13 -4.63 20.44
N SER A 796 15.24 -3.65 20.27
CA SER A 796 13.81 -3.74 20.62
C SER A 796 13.12 -4.93 19.94
N MET A 797 13.47 -5.22 18.69
CA MET A 797 12.97 -6.37 17.96
C MET A 797 13.42 -7.70 18.58
N LEU A 798 14.71 -7.89 18.84
CA LEU A 798 15.22 -9.09 19.52
C LEU A 798 14.62 -9.23 20.91
N ARG A 799 14.47 -8.10 21.58
CA ARG A 799 13.99 -7.95 22.93
C ARG A 799 12.52 -8.33 23.09
N ALA A 800 11.74 -8.30 22.00
CA ALA A 800 10.36 -8.80 21.94
C ALA A 800 10.24 -10.35 22.03
N THR A 801 11.34 -11.10 21.83
CA THR A 801 11.37 -12.57 21.96
C THR A 801 11.58 -13.07 23.39
N ARG A 802 11.77 -12.17 24.35
CA ARG A 802 12.21 -12.49 25.71
C ARG A 802 11.18 -12.11 26.76
N ASP A 803 11.05 -12.91 27.81
CA ASP A 803 10.32 -12.52 29.03
C ASP A 803 11.19 -11.55 29.80
N LEU A 804 10.55 -10.65 30.54
CA LEU A 804 11.17 -9.55 31.28
C LEU A 804 10.68 -9.44 32.69
N SER A 805 10.17 -10.55 33.19
CA SER A 805 10.20 -10.76 34.61
C SER A 805 11.65 -10.71 35.08
N ASP A 806 11.86 -10.33 36.34
CA ASP A 806 13.18 -10.38 36.99
C ASP A 806 13.78 -11.82 37.01
N ALA A 807 13.00 -12.83 36.62
CA ALA A 807 13.41 -14.22 36.46
C ALA A 807 13.93 -14.57 35.06
N SER A 808 13.97 -13.60 34.14
CA SER A 808 14.46 -13.83 32.77
C SER A 808 15.95 -14.15 32.73
N ALA A 809 16.30 -15.27 32.09
CA ALA A 809 17.68 -15.63 31.80
C ALA A 809 18.37 -14.56 30.93
N PHE A 810 17.60 -13.88 30.07
CA PHE A 810 18.11 -12.82 29.20
C PHE A 810 18.63 -11.60 29.99
N LEU A 811 17.87 -11.17 31.01
CA LEU A 811 18.27 -10.08 31.91
C LEU A 811 19.38 -10.51 32.90
N GLY A 812 19.68 -11.81 32.98
CA GLY A 812 20.80 -12.37 33.76
C GLY A 812 22.19 -12.25 33.12
N GLY A 813 22.33 -11.45 32.06
CA GLY A 813 23.62 -11.12 31.43
C GLY A 813 23.64 -11.23 29.91
N GLU A 814 22.74 -12.02 29.29
CA GLU A 814 22.72 -12.19 27.82
C GLU A 814 22.45 -10.88 27.07
N TYR A 815 21.66 -9.98 27.67
CA TYR A 815 21.36 -8.67 27.08
C TYR A 815 22.62 -7.84 26.81
N GLU A 816 23.66 -7.96 27.64
CA GLU A 816 24.93 -7.27 27.46
C GLU A 816 25.62 -7.73 26.17
N ALA A 817 25.71 -9.05 25.97
CA ALA A 817 26.28 -9.62 24.76
C ALA A 817 25.51 -9.17 23.50
N VAL A 818 24.17 -9.15 23.57
CA VAL A 818 23.34 -8.70 22.44
C VAL A 818 23.57 -7.23 22.12
N ILE A 819 23.60 -6.35 23.12
CA ILE A 819 23.83 -4.91 22.91
C ILE A 819 25.21 -4.68 22.29
N ILE A 820 26.26 -5.29 22.84
CA ILE A 820 27.64 -5.12 22.35
C ILE A 820 27.81 -5.65 20.93
N LEU A 821 27.25 -6.84 20.63
CA LEU A 821 27.29 -7.40 19.28
C LEU A 821 26.52 -6.52 18.29
N LEU A 822 25.30 -6.10 18.61
CA LEU A 822 24.52 -5.21 17.74
C LEU A 822 25.23 -3.87 17.51
N ALA A 823 25.80 -3.27 18.55
CA ALA A 823 26.51 -2.01 18.46
C ALA A 823 27.76 -2.13 17.57
N THR A 824 28.55 -3.18 17.79
CA THR A 824 29.72 -3.50 16.95
C THR A 824 29.32 -3.71 15.49
N PHE A 825 28.21 -4.43 15.26
CA PHE A 825 27.76 -4.80 13.92
C PHE A 825 27.09 -3.63 13.18
N THR A 826 26.54 -2.67 13.92
CA THR A 826 25.95 -1.45 13.37
C THR A 826 27.04 -0.42 13.06
N ALA A 827 28.03 -0.25 13.94
CA ALA A 827 29.10 0.73 13.78
C ALA A 827 30.13 0.35 12.71
N HIS A 828 30.54 -0.92 12.67
CA HIS A 828 31.65 -1.38 11.82
C HIS A 828 31.22 -2.54 10.93
N GLY A 829 30.18 -2.32 10.11
CA GLY A 829 29.58 -3.37 9.26
C GLY A 829 30.57 -4.09 8.34
N ARG A 830 31.64 -3.41 7.89
CA ARG A 830 32.72 -4.00 7.06
C ARG A 830 33.64 -4.95 7.83
N LEU A 831 33.81 -4.73 9.13
CA LEU A 831 34.65 -5.55 10.00
C LEU A 831 33.90 -6.78 10.54
N LEU A 832 32.56 -6.75 10.45
CA LEU A 832 31.64 -7.75 10.98
C LEU A 832 32.08 -9.20 10.75
N GLY A 833 32.35 -9.56 9.49
CA GLY A 833 32.63 -10.95 9.11
C GLY A 833 33.88 -11.49 9.82
N ARG A 834 34.99 -10.75 9.74
CA ARG A 834 36.25 -11.14 10.38
C ARG A 834 36.16 -11.11 11.90
N PHE A 835 35.48 -10.11 12.47
CA PHE A 835 35.26 -10.02 13.92
C PHE A 835 34.45 -11.23 14.43
N ALA A 836 33.32 -11.53 13.80
CA ALA A 836 32.46 -12.65 14.17
C ALA A 836 33.18 -14.00 14.00
N ASP A 837 33.92 -14.19 12.90
CA ASP A 837 34.66 -15.42 12.65
C ASP A 837 35.83 -15.60 13.62
N ALA A 838 36.48 -14.50 14.06
CA ALA A 838 37.51 -14.57 15.09
C ALA A 838 36.94 -14.92 16.46
N LEU A 839 35.79 -14.33 16.81
CA LEU A 839 35.10 -14.60 18.06
C LEU A 839 34.62 -16.05 18.14
N LEU A 840 34.04 -16.59 17.06
CA LEU A 840 33.58 -17.99 16.99
C LEU A 840 34.72 -19.02 17.01
N ARG A 841 35.95 -18.64 16.65
CA ARG A 841 37.13 -19.51 16.67
C ARG A 841 37.78 -19.63 18.07
N ARG A 842 37.36 -18.82 19.04
CA ARG A 842 37.90 -18.87 20.40
C ARG A 842 37.36 -20.07 21.19
N PRO A 843 38.15 -20.65 22.12
CA PRO A 843 37.62 -21.56 23.12
C PRO A 843 36.48 -20.89 23.90
N MET A 844 35.45 -21.65 24.27
CA MET A 844 34.26 -21.11 24.96
C MET A 844 34.63 -20.50 26.32
N GLU A 845 35.63 -21.06 27.01
CA GLU A 845 36.12 -20.57 28.30
C GLU A 845 37.07 -19.37 28.18
N ALA A 846 37.32 -18.86 26.96
CA ALA A 846 38.22 -17.73 26.79
C ALA A 846 37.62 -16.46 27.39
N SER A 847 38.47 -15.63 28.00
CA SER A 847 38.03 -14.35 28.55
C SER A 847 37.72 -13.34 27.44
N TRP A 848 36.62 -12.62 27.58
CA TRP A 848 36.25 -11.49 26.70
C TRP A 848 37.36 -10.43 26.64
N ALA A 849 37.96 -10.07 27.78
CA ALA A 849 39.06 -9.10 27.83
C ALA A 849 40.30 -9.57 27.06
N SER A 850 40.61 -10.87 27.10
CA SER A 850 41.71 -11.44 26.31
C SER A 850 41.39 -11.39 24.82
N PHE A 851 40.15 -11.67 24.42
CA PHE A 851 39.74 -11.55 23.02
C PHE A 851 39.83 -10.10 22.52
N VAL A 852 39.37 -9.13 23.33
CA VAL A 852 39.46 -7.71 22.98
C VAL A 852 40.92 -7.24 22.88
N SER A 853 41.80 -7.71 23.77
CA SER A 853 43.24 -7.43 23.69
C SER A 853 43.86 -7.94 22.38
N ASP A 854 43.43 -9.12 21.92
CA ASP A 854 43.96 -9.74 20.71
C ASP A 854 43.49 -9.04 19.41
N LEU A 855 42.55 -8.10 19.49
CA LEU A 855 42.10 -7.27 18.37
C LEU A 855 43.01 -6.07 18.10
N GLN A 856 43.93 -5.74 19.01
CA GLN A 856 44.82 -4.58 18.88
C GLN A 856 45.64 -4.68 17.58
N PRO A 857 45.53 -3.70 16.66
CA PRO A 857 46.39 -3.65 15.48
C PRO A 857 47.84 -3.40 15.86
N VAL A 858 48.75 -4.18 15.30
CA VAL A 858 50.20 -4.06 15.47
C VAL A 858 50.86 -4.09 14.09
N GLU A 859 51.85 -3.23 13.89
CA GLU A 859 52.67 -3.22 12.68
C GLU A 859 53.84 -4.22 12.82
N ALA A 860 53.89 -5.22 11.95
CA ALA A 860 54.92 -6.25 11.91
C ALA A 860 55.47 -6.38 10.49
N GLU A 861 56.80 -6.32 10.32
CA GLU A 861 57.49 -6.55 9.03
C GLU A 861 56.94 -5.75 7.82
N GLY A 862 56.39 -4.56 8.05
CA GLY A 862 55.84 -3.69 6.99
C GLY A 862 54.40 -4.00 6.58
N HIS A 863 53.69 -4.85 7.34
CA HIS A 863 52.25 -5.05 7.25
C HIS A 863 51.58 -4.86 8.61
N TRP A 864 50.26 -4.60 8.60
CA TRP A 864 49.47 -4.54 9.83
C TRP A 864 48.83 -5.90 10.10
N GLU A 865 48.77 -6.31 11.36
CA GLU A 865 48.09 -7.53 11.80
C GLU A 865 47.53 -7.41 13.22
N ASN A 866 46.66 -8.33 13.62
CA ASN A 866 46.34 -8.58 15.02
C ASN A 866 46.23 -10.09 15.30
N LEU A 867 46.23 -10.47 16.57
CA LEU A 867 46.24 -11.88 17.00
C LEU A 867 44.91 -12.60 16.74
N ALA A 868 43.80 -11.86 16.59
CA ALA A 868 42.47 -12.42 16.42
C ALA A 868 42.11 -12.76 14.96
N ILE A 869 42.46 -11.89 14.00
CA ILE A 869 42.09 -12.01 12.58
C ILE A 869 43.28 -12.17 11.64
N GLY A 870 44.52 -11.97 12.11
CA GLY A 870 45.73 -11.99 11.28
C GLY A 870 45.93 -10.66 10.54
N ALA A 871 46.30 -10.73 9.27
CA ALA A 871 46.64 -9.54 8.46
C ALA A 871 45.48 -8.55 8.31
N ILE A 872 45.79 -7.26 8.52
CA ILE A 872 44.88 -6.12 8.41
C ILE A 872 45.31 -5.25 7.23
N PRO A 873 44.44 -5.01 6.24
CA PRO A 873 44.65 -4.01 5.21
C PRO A 873 44.92 -2.62 5.82
N ALA A 874 45.94 -1.92 5.33
CA ALA A 874 46.34 -0.60 5.86
C ALA A 874 45.18 0.43 5.90
N ALA A 875 44.23 0.34 4.95
CA ALA A 875 43.06 1.21 4.90
C ALA A 875 42.05 1.00 6.04
N GLU A 876 42.09 -0.15 6.72
CA GLU A 876 41.13 -0.53 7.76
C GLU A 876 41.72 -0.43 9.18
N VAL A 877 43.03 -0.18 9.30
CA VAL A 877 43.72 -0.07 10.59
C VAL A 877 43.03 0.94 11.52
N PRO A 878 42.67 2.17 11.09
CA PRO A 878 42.00 3.12 11.98
C PRO A 878 40.66 2.61 12.53
N GLN A 879 39.94 1.79 11.75
CA GLN A 879 38.65 1.22 12.16
C GLN A 879 38.84 0.12 13.20
N TRP A 880 39.87 -0.73 13.03
CA TRP A 880 40.23 -1.74 14.02
C TRP A 880 40.78 -1.13 15.31
N GLU A 881 41.59 -0.07 15.23
CA GLU A 881 42.07 0.66 16.42
C GLU A 881 40.89 1.26 17.19
N HIS A 882 39.97 1.92 16.48
CA HIS A 882 38.77 2.50 17.08
C HIS A 882 37.88 1.45 17.74
N LEU A 883 37.67 0.31 17.07
CA LEU A 883 36.91 -0.82 17.62
C LEU A 883 37.58 -1.39 18.88
N HIS A 884 38.89 -1.63 18.85
CA HIS A 884 39.63 -2.15 19.99
C HIS A 884 39.56 -1.21 21.21
N LEU A 885 39.76 0.10 21.01
CA LEU A 885 39.66 1.10 22.08
C LEU A 885 38.25 1.14 22.69
N SER A 886 37.22 1.14 21.85
CA SER A 886 35.82 1.18 22.27
C SER A 886 35.44 -0.07 23.07
N LEU A 887 35.82 -1.26 22.59
CA LEU A 887 35.54 -2.52 23.28
C LEU A 887 36.33 -2.65 24.58
N THR A 888 37.54 -2.07 24.67
CA THR A 888 38.35 -2.09 25.88
C THR A 888 37.67 -1.32 27.02
N GLU A 889 37.17 -0.11 26.74
CA GLU A 889 36.44 0.70 27.73
C GLU A 889 35.12 0.03 28.14
N LEU A 890 34.37 -0.51 27.17
CA LEU A 890 33.14 -1.25 27.46
C LEU A 890 33.39 -2.48 28.33
N SER A 891 34.53 -3.17 28.16
CA SER A 891 34.89 -4.35 28.94
C SER A 891 35.03 -4.10 30.45
N GLU A 892 35.22 -2.85 30.88
CA GLU A 892 35.28 -2.48 32.30
C GLU A 892 33.89 -2.47 32.95
N VAL A 893 32.84 -2.20 32.16
CA VAL A 893 31.45 -2.06 32.62
C VAL A 893 30.67 -3.38 32.55
N LEU A 894 31.09 -4.30 31.67
CA LEU A 894 30.41 -5.59 31.46
C LEU A 894 30.52 -6.53 32.66
N THR A 895 29.42 -7.20 32.96
CA THR A 895 29.39 -8.29 33.96
C THR A 895 29.81 -9.63 33.33
N LEU A 896 29.54 -9.83 32.03
CA LEU A 896 30.01 -10.99 31.28
C LEU A 896 31.54 -11.02 31.14
N ARG A 897 32.17 -12.11 31.58
CA ARG A 897 33.64 -12.29 31.55
C ARG A 897 34.13 -13.24 30.46
N GLU A 898 33.28 -14.12 29.97
CA GLU A 898 33.60 -15.21 29.05
C GLU A 898 32.96 -14.98 27.67
N VAL A 899 33.58 -15.52 26.62
CA VAL A 899 33.10 -15.36 25.25
C VAL A 899 31.91 -16.26 24.90
N GLU A 900 31.60 -17.30 25.70
CA GLU A 900 30.54 -18.28 25.43
C GLU A 900 29.19 -17.64 25.08
N VAL A 901 28.74 -16.66 25.87
CA VAL A 901 27.45 -15.99 25.66
C VAL A 901 27.47 -15.18 24.36
N PHE A 902 28.60 -14.52 24.06
CA PHE A 902 28.76 -13.81 22.79
C PHE A 902 28.75 -14.78 21.60
N GLN A 903 29.46 -15.90 21.68
CA GLN A 903 29.50 -16.93 20.64
C GLN A 903 28.12 -17.52 20.38
N THR A 904 27.31 -17.70 21.43
CA THR A 904 25.91 -18.13 21.32
C THR A 904 25.09 -17.11 20.52
N TRP A 905 25.29 -15.81 20.73
CA TRP A 905 24.50 -14.77 20.07
C TRP A 905 25.01 -14.36 18.68
N VAL A 906 26.29 -14.56 18.35
CA VAL A 906 26.86 -14.18 17.04
C VAL A 906 26.05 -14.70 15.84
N PRO A 907 25.68 -16.00 15.73
CA PRO A 907 24.90 -16.51 14.59
C PRO A 907 23.49 -15.91 14.49
N ARG A 908 22.92 -15.45 15.62
CA ARG A 908 21.59 -14.85 15.70
C ARG A 908 21.63 -13.37 15.30
N VAL A 909 22.59 -12.62 15.83
CA VAL A 909 22.72 -11.18 15.62
C VAL A 909 23.27 -10.86 14.23
N ARG A 910 24.18 -11.66 13.68
CA ARG A 910 24.77 -11.41 12.35
C ARG A 910 23.74 -11.35 11.20
N ARG A 911 22.55 -11.89 11.43
CA ARG A 911 21.42 -11.86 10.49
C ARG A 911 20.90 -10.45 10.27
N PHE A 912 21.16 -9.55 11.20
CA PHE A 912 20.79 -8.15 11.10
C PHE A 912 21.92 -7.30 10.49
N SER A 913 22.56 -7.83 9.43
CA SER A 913 23.57 -7.13 8.65
C SER A 913 23.36 -7.30 7.15
N TYR A 914 23.81 -6.29 6.39
CA TYR A 914 23.83 -6.27 4.93
C TYR A 914 25.02 -7.06 4.35
N VAL A 915 26.07 -7.27 5.14
CA VAL A 915 27.30 -7.95 4.70
C VAL A 915 27.15 -9.44 4.98
N LEU A 916 26.98 -10.22 3.91
CA LEU A 916 27.04 -11.67 3.98
C LEU A 916 28.51 -12.09 4.18
N SER A 917 28.87 -12.53 5.39
CA SER A 917 30.13 -13.26 5.56
C SER A 917 30.00 -14.65 4.94
N PRO A 918 30.95 -15.10 4.10
CA PRO A 918 30.99 -16.47 3.60
C PRO A 918 31.36 -17.44 4.74
N GLY A 919 30.38 -17.78 5.59
CA GLY A 919 30.66 -18.55 6.81
C GLY A 919 29.41 -19.14 7.45
N ASN A 920 28.71 -20.02 6.74
CA ASN A 920 27.82 -21.01 7.35
C ASN A 920 28.27 -22.40 6.88
N ARG A 921 29.56 -22.69 7.11
CA ARG A 921 30.07 -24.06 7.02
C ARG A 921 29.57 -24.84 8.21
#